data_AF-A0A5P2ANY4-F1
#
_entry.id   AF-A0A5P2ANY4-F1
#
_cell.length_a   1.000
_cell.length_b   1.000
_cell.length_c   1.000
_cell.angle_alpha   90.00
_cell.angle_beta   90.00
_cell.angle_gamma   90.00
#
_symmetry.space_group_name_H-M   'P 1'
#
loop_
_entity.id
_entity.type
_entity.pdbx_description
1 polymer ?
#
loop_
_entity_poly.entity_id
_entity_poly.type
_entity_poly.pdbx_seq_one_letter_code
_entity_poly.pdbx_strand_id
1 'polypeptide(L)'
;MNDRVLPERPLPGHAVCLDLRAGGPDDPGAAVRAALDVPQPGGERRFLVVDEADGLVGHQLLYERLSSYGPAQIVCLAVGARGDRTLRRTLTLRPPAAGVLWLLDTGGDDKTDGRHASDDAALRPLVEVLATPEVFDAVLGSLGEVVHGVAVPAVRVLEHDLTDEARARAWRQAVEGLTGPEVPAGSASPEDVPGALALLLGESVPRSLSGHDWLPARGRAGARLAACQEALDDAVDGHDRVRGAAGLLTGAGRDVDLPGDIERLTEELARLRTAVADAFGAAGGTRLTAEHRGVLRDRGIELPELPREITRAGIVPALRDHTYDLIGRGLPLRSVAARLSALSARTAPAGSSSRLARLDAICGPERLRRLGRRYPFTAGGSRPAAFALTGLLALLAGVWPVLGWVLGPAVGGLAAALAWLMLRRRPNRSPDGRIDGGGATGAAPRLVGGVLGGLAGAGLGQFLGPPVWAGAVALAVSAAAVVLLALRDWTRAVDDWWARADPEEAGRIVREIHALVVTTAVHDWLFADVRHHCSAGAGAVSRLLRDLAGTADAYGGGWTPDRGPERASAWTADRTSDPVSDWASWDDEPSEPTSGPGRGPNPGGGADTGTGTWSWDDWSDAGEEDGWSDMAEEPPVRDPAASSYAPPSPPPPSRAPSPYPPSSPQAAPAPAWLERRYGDGGSALVDTLVGDLVAGAVLLVDGCWAGIERDPGATDHTAQRRRLTELLDETRIRLERDAAASPPPPYEGLRDLGALTSLAALTDRSERPDAARLTGVAPDAVARLLRTEDDPGSTVALCGPAHLRLLSHDPLAARQVRFVPEAMRRGTAGDDIWRGTAEGVVWTGAGRHAGILRLVPLRADVVHTVRAEEAGEP
;
A
#
# COMPACT_ATOMS: atom_id res chain seq x y z
N MET A 1 -30.88 33.09 -0.85
CA MET A 1 -29.50 33.53 -1.15
C MET A 1 -29.47 35.05 -1.09
N ASN A 2 -28.32 35.65 -0.82
CA ASN A 2 -28.07 37.04 -1.21
C ASN A 2 -27.56 37.00 -2.64
N ASP A 3 -28.30 37.55 -3.59
CA ASP A 3 -27.86 37.67 -4.97
C ASP A 3 -26.77 38.74 -5.06
N ARG A 4 -25.51 38.31 -4.97
CA ARG A 4 -24.34 39.16 -5.23
C ARG A 4 -23.79 38.85 -6.62
N VAL A 5 -23.52 39.89 -7.39
CA VAL A 5 -22.90 39.82 -8.73
C VAL A 5 -21.43 39.42 -8.67
N LEU A 6 -20.76 39.73 -7.55
CA LEU A 6 -19.35 39.46 -7.34
C LEU A 6 -19.09 37.99 -6.94
N PRO A 7 -17.99 37.37 -7.40
CA PRO A 7 -17.55 36.07 -6.91
C PRO A 7 -17.23 36.13 -5.41
N GLU A 8 -17.55 35.08 -4.66
CA GLU A 8 -17.47 35.08 -3.19
C GLU A 8 -16.03 35.18 -2.64
N ARG A 9 -15.01 34.88 -3.47
CA ARG A 9 -13.60 35.12 -3.16
C ARG A 9 -12.85 35.61 -4.42
N PRO A 10 -11.95 36.60 -4.31
CA PRO A 10 -11.08 36.99 -5.41
C PRO A 10 -10.09 35.86 -5.72
N LEU A 11 -10.01 35.46 -6.99
CA LEU A 11 -9.08 34.42 -7.44
C LEU A 11 -7.66 35.01 -7.63
N PRO A 12 -6.59 34.28 -7.28
CA PRO A 12 -5.22 34.73 -7.53
C PRO A 12 -5.00 35.09 -9.00
N GLY A 13 -4.41 36.26 -9.25
CA GLY A 13 -4.11 36.76 -10.59
C GLY A 13 -5.28 37.31 -11.40
N HIS A 14 -6.52 37.16 -10.95
CA HIS A 14 -7.69 37.77 -11.60
C HIS A 14 -7.81 39.26 -11.22
N ALA A 15 -8.55 40.02 -12.02
CA ALA A 15 -8.90 41.39 -11.66
C ALA A 15 -9.76 41.41 -10.38
N VAL A 16 -9.50 42.35 -9.48
CA VAL A 16 -10.29 42.50 -8.26
C VAL A 16 -11.62 43.15 -8.61
N CYS A 17 -12.71 42.39 -8.44
CA CYS A 17 -14.06 42.83 -8.75
C CYS A 17 -14.64 43.71 -7.62
N LEU A 18 -15.26 44.82 -8.00
CA LEU A 18 -15.87 45.81 -7.11
C LEU A 18 -17.29 46.12 -7.62
N ASP A 19 -18.27 46.28 -6.73
CA ASP A 19 -19.63 46.71 -7.08
C ASP A 19 -19.95 48.01 -6.31
N LEU A 20 -20.27 49.07 -7.06
CA LEU A 20 -20.54 50.42 -6.59
C LEU A 20 -22.01 50.86 -6.78
N ARG A 21 -22.87 49.98 -7.30
CA ARG A 21 -24.29 50.29 -7.58
C ARG A 21 -25.08 50.57 -6.30
N ALA A 22 -26.23 51.26 -6.41
CA ALA A 22 -27.08 51.64 -5.28
C ALA A 22 -27.80 50.41 -4.67
N GLY A 23 -27.12 49.78 -3.71
CA GLY A 23 -27.45 48.46 -3.16
C GLY A 23 -26.22 47.61 -2.82
N GLY A 24 -25.03 48.07 -3.20
CA GLY A 24 -23.75 47.58 -2.71
C GLY A 24 -23.52 47.85 -1.21
N PRO A 25 -22.31 47.58 -0.68
CA PRO A 25 -22.00 47.71 0.75
C PRO A 25 -22.22 49.14 1.26
N ASP A 26 -22.72 49.26 2.51
CA ASP A 26 -23.16 50.52 3.15
C ASP A 26 -22.11 51.66 3.22
N ASP A 27 -20.84 51.36 2.91
CA ASP A 27 -19.78 52.33 2.64
C ASP A 27 -19.01 51.90 1.36
N PRO A 28 -19.22 52.53 0.19
CA PRO A 28 -18.44 52.23 -1.02
C PRO A 28 -16.95 52.58 -0.85
N GLY A 29 -16.61 53.47 0.09
CA GLY A 29 -15.24 53.73 0.52
C GLY A 29 -14.61 52.61 1.34
N ALA A 30 -15.39 51.72 1.96
CA ALA A 30 -14.91 50.47 2.57
C ALA A 30 -14.65 49.40 1.51
N ALA A 31 -15.51 49.30 0.50
CA ALA A 31 -15.35 48.38 -0.62
C ALA A 31 -14.03 48.63 -1.38
N VAL A 32 -13.73 49.90 -1.69
CA VAL A 32 -12.45 50.28 -2.32
C VAL A 32 -11.24 49.97 -1.42
N ARG A 33 -11.36 50.13 -0.09
CA ARG A 33 -10.27 49.76 0.84
C ARG A 33 -10.03 48.25 0.82
N ALA A 34 -11.08 47.45 0.98
CA ALA A 34 -11.00 45.99 0.92
C ALA A 34 -10.41 45.51 -0.41
N ALA A 35 -10.77 46.12 -1.54
CA ALA A 35 -10.21 45.80 -2.86
C ALA A 35 -8.71 46.16 -3.00
N LEU A 36 -8.23 47.22 -2.32
CA LEU A 36 -6.82 47.61 -2.31
C LEU A 36 -5.95 46.72 -1.40
N ASP A 37 -6.56 46.09 -0.39
CA ASP A 37 -5.93 45.14 0.53
C ASP A 37 -5.79 43.72 -0.06
N VAL A 38 -6.49 43.39 -1.16
CA VAL A 38 -6.34 42.10 -1.85
C VAL A 38 -4.96 42.01 -2.53
N PRO A 39 -4.12 41.01 -2.21
CA PRO A 39 -2.83 40.84 -2.86
C PRO A 39 -3.00 40.40 -4.32
N GLN A 40 -2.45 41.18 -5.26
CA GLN A 40 -2.41 40.84 -6.68
C GLN A 40 -0.97 40.49 -7.12
N PRO A 41 -0.76 39.44 -7.93
CA PRO A 41 0.55 39.11 -8.48
C PRO A 41 0.87 39.98 -9.71
N GLY A 42 2.08 40.53 -9.75
CA GLY A 42 2.55 41.44 -10.81
C GLY A 42 2.58 42.90 -10.38
N GLY A 43 3.29 43.74 -11.16
CA GLY A 43 3.52 45.16 -10.82
C GLY A 43 2.36 46.10 -11.15
N GLU A 44 1.36 45.64 -11.91
CA GLU A 44 0.19 46.42 -12.34
C GLU A 44 -1.08 45.82 -11.73
N ARG A 45 -1.90 46.66 -11.10
CA ARG A 45 -3.12 46.24 -10.40
C ARG A 45 -4.31 46.28 -11.36
N ARG A 46 -5.10 45.21 -11.45
CA ARG A 46 -6.31 45.12 -12.27
C ARG A 46 -7.56 45.26 -11.40
N PHE A 47 -8.48 46.11 -11.82
CA PHE A 47 -9.78 46.32 -11.16
C PHE A 47 -10.93 46.24 -12.18
N LEU A 48 -11.90 45.39 -11.89
CA LEU A 48 -13.16 45.31 -12.64
C LEU A 48 -14.26 45.93 -11.78
N VAL A 49 -14.76 47.09 -12.18
CA VAL A 49 -15.74 47.86 -11.39
C VAL A 49 -17.10 47.78 -12.05
N VAL A 50 -18.10 47.28 -11.33
CA VAL A 50 -19.51 47.37 -11.71
C VAL A 50 -20.09 48.63 -11.06
N ASP A 51 -20.68 49.52 -11.85
CA ASP A 51 -21.19 50.82 -11.40
C ASP A 51 -22.46 51.20 -12.16
N GLU A 52 -23.22 52.17 -11.66
CA GLU A 52 -24.36 52.73 -12.37
C GLU A 52 -23.88 53.77 -13.40
N ALA A 53 -24.46 53.75 -14.60
CA ALA A 53 -24.12 54.70 -15.66
C ALA A 53 -24.32 56.17 -15.23
N ASP A 54 -25.33 56.43 -14.40
CA ASP A 54 -25.63 57.74 -13.84
C ASP A 54 -24.74 58.08 -12.62
N GLY A 55 -24.17 57.07 -11.96
CA GLY A 55 -23.31 57.18 -10.78
C GLY A 55 -21.84 57.48 -11.08
N LEU A 56 -21.36 57.19 -12.30
CA LEU A 56 -19.94 57.30 -12.71
C LEU A 56 -19.28 58.62 -12.30
N VAL A 57 -19.98 59.74 -12.47
CA VAL A 57 -19.46 61.09 -12.14
C VAL A 57 -19.37 61.32 -10.63
N GLY A 58 -20.38 60.88 -9.86
CA GLY A 58 -20.37 60.95 -8.39
C GLY A 58 -19.25 60.10 -7.77
N HIS A 59 -18.89 58.99 -8.41
CA HIS A 59 -17.84 58.09 -7.95
C HIS A 59 -16.41 58.50 -8.36
N GLN A 60 -16.17 59.71 -8.92
CA GLN A 60 -14.84 60.15 -9.38
C GLN A 60 -13.73 59.93 -8.32
N LEU A 61 -13.96 60.32 -7.07
CA LEU A 61 -12.99 60.19 -5.97
C LEU A 61 -12.67 58.73 -5.60
N LEU A 62 -13.56 57.78 -5.90
CA LEU A 62 -13.33 56.35 -5.68
C LEU A 62 -12.39 55.78 -6.76
N TYR A 63 -12.58 56.17 -8.03
CA TYR A 63 -11.69 55.82 -9.14
C TYR A 63 -10.29 56.45 -8.99
N GLU A 64 -10.20 57.68 -8.48
CA GLU A 64 -8.92 58.32 -8.12
C GLU A 64 -8.19 57.55 -7.01
N ARG A 65 -8.93 57.00 -6.03
CA ARG A 65 -8.35 56.19 -4.95
C ARG A 65 -7.85 54.82 -5.41
N LEU A 66 -8.50 54.19 -6.40
CA LEU A 66 -8.02 52.94 -6.99
C LEU A 66 -6.68 53.13 -7.73
N SER A 67 -6.46 54.32 -8.31
CA SER A 67 -5.25 54.69 -9.05
C SER A 67 -4.16 55.37 -8.19
N SER A 68 -4.42 55.67 -6.91
CA SER A 68 -3.46 56.42 -6.08
C SER A 68 -2.29 55.59 -5.52
N TYR A 69 -2.34 54.25 -5.60
CA TYR A 69 -1.34 53.35 -5.01
C TYR A 69 -0.41 52.64 -6.02
N GLY A 70 -0.41 53.07 -7.29
CA GLY A 70 0.44 52.52 -8.35
C GLY A 70 -0.24 52.53 -9.72
N PRO A 71 0.39 51.96 -10.76
CA PRO A 71 -0.26 51.75 -12.05
C PRO A 71 -1.46 50.81 -11.88
N ALA A 72 -2.66 51.37 -12.01
CA ALA A 72 -3.92 50.67 -11.92
C ALA A 72 -4.60 50.65 -13.29
N GLN A 73 -5.00 49.47 -13.73
CA GLN A 73 -5.81 49.24 -14.91
C GLN A 73 -7.28 49.04 -14.48
N ILE A 74 -8.22 49.76 -15.11
CA ILE A 74 -9.62 49.77 -14.70
C ILE A 74 -10.56 49.48 -15.88
N VAL A 75 -11.31 48.38 -15.82
CA VAL A 75 -12.45 48.15 -16.72
C VAL A 75 -13.72 48.43 -15.92
N CYS A 76 -14.53 49.39 -16.38
CA CYS A 76 -15.79 49.77 -15.75
C CYS A 76 -16.97 49.18 -16.52
N LEU A 77 -17.79 48.36 -15.88
CA LEU A 77 -19.06 47.84 -16.36
C LEU A 77 -20.18 48.78 -15.88
N ALA A 78 -20.51 49.79 -16.71
CA ALA A 78 -21.55 50.77 -16.40
C ALA A 78 -22.93 50.20 -16.75
N VAL A 79 -23.80 50.03 -15.76
CA VAL A 79 -25.15 49.44 -15.90
C VAL A 79 -26.20 50.55 -15.86
N GLY A 80 -27.17 50.52 -16.78
CA GLY A 80 -28.37 51.37 -16.72
C GLY A 80 -28.31 52.67 -17.54
N ALA A 81 -28.92 53.73 -16.99
CA ALA A 81 -29.44 54.95 -17.65
C ALA A 81 -30.79 54.74 -18.38
N ARG A 82 -31.92 54.87 -17.66
CA ARG A 82 -33.27 54.74 -18.25
C ARG A 82 -33.70 56.01 -18.98
N GLY A 83 -33.53 56.00 -20.30
CA GLY A 83 -34.04 57.03 -21.21
C GLY A 83 -33.02 58.09 -21.62
N ASP A 84 -31.84 58.10 -20.99
CA ASP A 84 -30.79 59.06 -21.32
C ASP A 84 -30.03 58.67 -22.60
N ARG A 85 -29.69 59.68 -23.40
CA ARG A 85 -29.08 59.49 -24.74
C ARG A 85 -27.58 59.69 -24.77
N THR A 86 -26.97 60.02 -23.63
CA THR A 86 -25.55 60.33 -23.51
C THR A 86 -24.97 59.73 -22.24
N LEU A 87 -23.78 59.15 -22.33
CA LEU A 87 -23.02 58.67 -21.18
C LEU A 87 -22.06 59.77 -20.70
N ARG A 88 -22.19 60.17 -19.44
CA ARG A 88 -21.23 61.07 -18.77
C ARG A 88 -20.22 60.23 -18.02
N ARG A 89 -18.93 60.41 -18.32
CA ARG A 89 -17.83 59.77 -17.60
C ARG A 89 -16.84 60.77 -17.00
N THR A 90 -16.10 60.30 -16.01
CA THR A 90 -15.01 61.03 -15.36
C THR A 90 -13.74 61.05 -16.19
N LEU A 91 -12.79 61.92 -15.82
CA LEU A 91 -11.44 61.95 -16.41
C LEU A 91 -10.59 60.72 -16.06
N THR A 92 -10.88 60.03 -14.95
CA THR A 92 -10.16 58.81 -14.52
C THR A 92 -10.48 57.61 -15.40
N LEU A 93 -11.70 57.52 -15.94
CA LEU A 93 -12.14 56.44 -16.82
C LEU A 93 -11.75 56.69 -18.29
N ARG A 94 -10.51 57.13 -18.54
CA ARG A 94 -9.98 57.44 -19.89
C ARG A 94 -8.94 56.41 -20.35
N PRO A 95 -8.97 55.99 -21.64
CA PRO A 95 -7.93 55.12 -22.20
C PRO A 95 -6.55 55.80 -22.21
N PRO A 96 -5.45 55.02 -22.14
CA PRO A 96 -5.40 53.56 -22.21
C PRO A 96 -5.52 52.83 -20.86
N ALA A 97 -5.37 53.53 -19.72
CA ALA A 97 -5.35 52.89 -18.40
C ALA A 97 -6.75 52.49 -17.90
N ALA A 98 -7.81 53.10 -18.45
CA ALA A 98 -9.18 52.75 -18.10
C ALA A 98 -10.13 52.76 -19.31
N GLY A 99 -11.15 51.91 -19.28
CA GLY A 99 -12.18 51.83 -20.32
C GLY A 99 -13.56 51.51 -19.74
N VAL A 100 -14.62 51.84 -20.50
CA VAL A 100 -16.01 51.67 -20.05
C VAL A 100 -16.80 50.78 -21.01
N LEU A 101 -17.43 49.75 -20.48
CA LEU A 101 -18.42 48.90 -21.13
C LEU A 101 -19.81 49.33 -20.65
N TRP A 102 -20.64 49.88 -21.54
CA TRP A 102 -21.98 50.36 -21.19
C TRP A 102 -23.03 49.28 -21.49
N LEU A 103 -23.65 48.76 -20.43
CA LEU A 103 -24.78 47.83 -20.47
C LEU A 103 -26.09 48.61 -20.37
N LEU A 104 -26.77 48.73 -21.51
CA LEU A 104 -28.03 49.47 -21.65
C LEU A 104 -29.22 48.53 -21.43
N ASP A 105 -30.26 48.99 -20.73
CA ASP A 105 -31.40 48.16 -20.28
C ASP A 105 -31.91 47.20 -21.38
N THR A 106 -31.93 45.90 -21.05
CA THR A 106 -32.37 44.80 -21.92
C THR A 106 -33.82 44.37 -21.64
N GLY A 107 -34.46 44.93 -20.62
CA GLY A 107 -35.87 44.70 -20.27
C GLY A 107 -36.81 45.74 -20.88
N GLY A 108 -37.99 45.30 -21.33
CA GLY A 108 -39.09 46.21 -21.67
C GLY A 108 -39.82 46.73 -20.42
N ASP A 109 -40.52 47.86 -20.57
CA ASP A 109 -41.30 48.53 -19.53
C ASP A 109 -42.23 47.59 -18.74
N ASP A 110 -41.80 47.13 -17.55
CA ASP A 110 -42.71 46.98 -16.40
C ASP A 110 -41.95 46.99 -15.06
N LYS A 111 -42.55 47.61 -14.04
CA LYS A 111 -41.95 47.77 -12.70
C LYS A 111 -42.39 46.63 -11.78
N THR A 112 -41.56 45.61 -11.63
CA THR A 112 -41.72 44.59 -10.57
C THR A 112 -40.39 44.26 -9.90
N ASP A 113 -40.35 44.37 -8.57
CA ASP A 113 -39.13 44.31 -7.74
C ASP A 113 -38.42 42.94 -7.71
N GLY A 114 -39.01 41.91 -8.33
CA GLY A 114 -38.40 40.58 -8.44
C GLY A 114 -37.34 40.45 -9.55
N ARG A 115 -37.16 41.45 -10.42
CA ARG A 115 -36.33 41.31 -11.63
C ARG A 115 -34.85 41.60 -11.44
N HIS A 116 -34.48 42.48 -10.50
CA HIS A 116 -33.07 42.86 -10.27
C HIS A 116 -32.19 41.66 -9.88
N ALA A 117 -32.71 40.72 -9.08
CA ALA A 117 -32.04 39.45 -8.78
C ALA A 117 -31.77 38.59 -10.03
N SER A 118 -32.69 38.61 -11.01
CA SER A 118 -32.55 37.86 -12.27
C SER A 118 -31.54 38.50 -13.23
N ASP A 119 -31.47 39.83 -13.26
CA ASP A 119 -30.49 40.55 -14.07
C ASP A 119 -29.08 40.43 -13.46
N ASP A 120 -28.95 40.48 -12.12
CA ASP A 120 -27.69 40.25 -11.41
C ASP A 120 -27.18 38.81 -11.58
N ALA A 121 -28.07 37.81 -11.56
CA ALA A 121 -27.73 36.43 -11.91
C ALA A 121 -27.27 36.26 -13.37
N ALA A 122 -27.72 37.14 -14.28
CA ALA A 122 -27.27 37.19 -15.66
C ALA A 122 -25.94 37.94 -15.84
N LEU A 123 -25.61 38.94 -15.01
CA LEU A 123 -24.34 39.67 -15.09
C LEU A 123 -23.14 38.85 -14.61
N ARG A 124 -23.33 37.92 -13.67
CA ARG A 124 -22.25 37.14 -13.03
C ARG A 124 -21.29 36.45 -14.03
N PRO A 125 -21.73 35.73 -15.08
CA PRO A 125 -20.81 35.08 -16.02
C PRO A 125 -20.02 36.09 -16.87
N LEU A 126 -20.57 37.28 -17.13
CA LEU A 126 -19.85 38.35 -17.82
C LEU A 126 -18.76 38.94 -16.92
N VAL A 127 -19.03 39.11 -15.63
CA VAL A 127 -18.04 39.55 -14.63
C VAL A 127 -16.94 38.49 -14.46
N GLU A 128 -17.28 37.19 -14.42
CA GLU A 128 -16.30 36.10 -14.36
C GLU A 128 -15.38 36.07 -15.60
N VAL A 129 -15.95 36.24 -16.81
CA VAL A 129 -15.18 36.35 -18.06
C VAL A 129 -14.26 37.58 -18.05
N LEU A 130 -14.78 38.75 -17.69
CA LEU A 130 -13.99 40.00 -17.68
C LEU A 130 -12.95 40.07 -16.55
N ALA A 131 -13.12 39.30 -15.48
CA ALA A 131 -12.14 39.22 -14.39
C ALA A 131 -10.92 38.34 -14.74
N THR A 132 -11.05 37.49 -15.77
CA THR A 132 -9.97 36.63 -16.27
C THR A 132 -8.86 37.51 -16.86
N PRO A 133 -7.60 37.43 -16.39
CA PRO A 133 -6.59 38.47 -16.65
C PRO A 133 -6.24 38.62 -18.13
N GLU A 134 -6.17 37.52 -18.90
CA GLU A 134 -5.87 37.58 -20.33
C GLU A 134 -7.02 38.24 -21.12
N VAL A 135 -8.27 38.04 -20.69
CA VAL A 135 -9.45 38.69 -21.28
C VAL A 135 -9.52 40.16 -20.87
N PHE A 136 -9.25 40.46 -19.60
CA PHE A 136 -9.20 41.83 -19.07
C PHE A 136 -8.20 42.69 -19.86
N ASP A 137 -6.96 42.21 -20.01
CA ASP A 137 -5.89 42.91 -20.71
C ASP A 137 -6.24 43.10 -22.21
N ALA A 138 -6.80 42.08 -22.86
CA ALA A 138 -7.23 42.16 -24.25
C ALA A 138 -8.42 43.11 -24.48
N VAL A 139 -9.38 43.15 -23.54
CA VAL A 139 -10.53 44.07 -23.57
C VAL A 139 -10.07 45.50 -23.34
N LEU A 140 -9.21 45.75 -22.36
CA LEU A 140 -8.69 47.09 -22.08
C LEU A 140 -7.83 47.59 -23.25
N GLY A 141 -6.97 46.74 -23.82
CA GLY A 141 -6.23 47.07 -25.05
C GLY A 141 -7.15 47.41 -26.22
N SER A 142 -8.20 46.61 -26.43
CA SER A 142 -9.22 46.87 -27.46
C SER A 142 -9.99 48.18 -27.23
N LEU A 143 -10.33 48.51 -25.96
CA LEU A 143 -10.94 49.79 -25.59
C LEU A 143 -9.96 50.96 -25.77
N GLY A 144 -8.65 50.73 -25.65
CA GLY A 144 -7.61 51.71 -25.96
C GLY A 144 -7.63 52.19 -27.41
N GLU A 145 -8.04 51.33 -28.35
CA GLU A 145 -8.20 51.67 -29.78
C GLU A 145 -9.58 52.29 -30.11
N VAL A 146 -10.59 52.08 -29.26
CA VAL A 146 -11.93 52.61 -29.46
C VAL A 146 -11.96 54.12 -29.21
N VAL A 147 -12.64 54.87 -30.09
CA VAL A 147 -12.80 56.32 -29.94
C VAL A 147 -13.49 56.62 -28.60
N HIS A 148 -12.86 57.46 -27.79
CA HIS A 148 -13.17 57.71 -26.38
C HIS A 148 -13.01 56.52 -25.41
N GLY A 149 -12.76 55.28 -25.84
CA GLY A 149 -12.62 54.12 -24.95
C GLY A 149 -13.91 53.72 -24.21
N VAL A 150 -15.05 53.95 -24.86
CA VAL A 150 -16.37 53.53 -24.40
C VAL A 150 -17.04 52.70 -25.49
N ALA A 151 -17.49 51.50 -25.15
CA ALA A 151 -18.17 50.60 -26.08
C ALA A 151 -19.39 49.94 -25.44
N VAL A 152 -20.33 49.52 -26.28
CA VAL A 152 -21.41 48.59 -25.88
C VAL A 152 -20.94 47.18 -26.22
N PRO A 153 -20.94 46.24 -25.26
CA PRO A 153 -20.54 44.87 -25.53
C PRO A 153 -21.67 44.10 -26.23
N ALA A 154 -21.33 43.42 -27.33
CA ALA A 154 -22.13 42.36 -27.92
C ALA A 154 -21.43 41.03 -27.69
N VAL A 155 -22.13 40.08 -27.07
CA VAL A 155 -21.51 38.89 -26.48
C VAL A 155 -22.18 37.61 -26.98
N ARG A 156 -21.38 36.56 -27.14
CA ARG A 156 -21.84 35.17 -27.20
C ARG A 156 -20.86 34.33 -26.39
N VAL A 157 -21.32 33.78 -25.27
CA VAL A 157 -20.53 32.94 -24.37
C VAL A 157 -21.11 31.53 -24.34
N LEU A 158 -20.22 30.55 -24.35
CA LEU A 158 -20.50 29.15 -24.15
C LEU A 158 -19.86 28.71 -22.83
N GLU A 159 -20.70 28.34 -21.87
CA GLU A 159 -20.31 27.85 -20.53
C GLU A 159 -20.21 26.33 -20.57
N HIS A 160 -19.01 25.81 -20.29
CA HIS A 160 -18.64 24.40 -20.28
C HIS A 160 -18.19 24.01 -18.88
N ASP A 161 -19.09 23.44 -18.10
CA ASP A 161 -18.84 23.05 -16.71
C ASP A 161 -19.44 21.65 -16.43
N LEU A 162 -19.23 21.17 -15.22
CA LEU A 162 -19.85 19.95 -14.69
C LEU A 162 -21.20 20.26 -14.04
N THR A 163 -22.11 19.29 -13.99
CA THR A 163 -23.25 19.34 -13.06
C THR A 163 -22.76 19.29 -11.61
N ASP A 164 -23.51 19.85 -10.66
CA ASP A 164 -23.13 19.81 -9.24
C ASP A 164 -23.11 18.38 -8.70
N GLU A 165 -24.00 17.52 -9.18
CA GLU A 165 -23.98 16.08 -8.90
C GLU A 165 -22.74 15.40 -9.49
N ALA A 166 -22.27 15.80 -10.68
CA ALA A 166 -21.03 15.28 -11.26
C ALA A 166 -19.80 15.74 -10.47
N ARG A 167 -19.72 17.03 -10.08
CA ARG A 167 -18.66 17.54 -9.18
C ARG A 167 -18.62 16.77 -7.86
N ALA A 168 -19.77 16.62 -7.19
CA ALA A 168 -19.87 15.91 -5.92
C ALA A 168 -19.62 14.40 -6.03
N ARG A 169 -19.89 13.79 -7.18
CA ARG A 169 -19.57 12.37 -7.45
C ARG A 169 -18.07 12.21 -7.71
N ALA A 170 -17.51 13.00 -8.62
CA ALA A 170 -16.09 12.97 -8.97
C ALA A 170 -15.21 13.29 -7.76
N TRP A 171 -15.59 14.26 -6.92
CA TRP A 171 -14.87 14.57 -5.68
C TRP A 171 -14.85 13.37 -4.72
N ARG A 172 -15.99 12.73 -4.46
CA ARG A 172 -16.06 11.55 -3.60
C ARG A 172 -15.25 10.38 -4.15
N GLN A 173 -15.36 10.11 -5.46
CA GLN A 173 -14.58 9.05 -6.13
C GLN A 173 -13.07 9.35 -6.13
N ALA A 174 -12.65 10.61 -6.22
CA ALA A 174 -11.25 10.99 -6.14
C ALA A 174 -10.67 10.86 -4.72
N VAL A 175 -11.45 11.23 -3.69
CA VAL A 175 -11.08 10.98 -2.29
C VAL A 175 -11.03 9.48 -2.01
N GLU A 176 -12.03 8.71 -2.44
CA GLU A 176 -12.07 7.25 -2.30
C GLU A 176 -10.92 6.56 -3.06
N GLY A 177 -10.54 7.07 -4.23
CA GLY A 177 -9.37 6.59 -4.99
C GLY A 177 -8.04 6.91 -4.31
N LEU A 178 -7.92 8.05 -3.62
CA LEU A 178 -6.75 8.40 -2.82
C LEU A 178 -6.65 7.51 -1.57
N THR A 179 -7.73 7.38 -0.80
CA THR A 179 -7.70 6.71 0.52
C THR A 179 -7.77 5.20 0.38
N GLY A 180 -8.76 4.73 -0.39
CA GLY A 180 -9.04 3.34 -0.77
C GLY A 180 -9.25 2.37 0.40
N PRO A 181 -9.63 1.11 0.10
CA PRO A 181 -9.69 0.08 1.11
C PRO A 181 -8.29 -0.26 1.65
N GLU A 182 -8.23 -0.70 2.91
CA GLU A 182 -7.04 -1.33 3.47
C GLU A 182 -6.99 -2.79 2.99
N VAL A 183 -6.37 -3.04 1.82
CA VAL A 183 -6.18 -4.39 1.31
C VAL A 183 -5.02 -5.04 2.07
N PRO A 184 -5.25 -6.15 2.81
CA PRO A 184 -4.16 -6.90 3.43
C PRO A 184 -3.25 -7.42 2.32
N ALA A 185 -1.99 -7.00 2.33
CA ALA A 185 -1.01 -7.64 1.48
C ALA A 185 -0.76 -9.06 1.97
N GLY A 186 -0.63 -10.01 1.04
CA GLY A 186 0.04 -11.28 1.34
C GLY A 186 1.44 -11.03 1.92
N SER A 187 2.04 -12.06 2.50
CA SER A 187 3.39 -11.98 3.08
C SER A 187 4.41 -11.47 2.06
N ALA A 188 4.74 -10.16 2.13
CA ALA A 188 5.52 -9.45 1.11
C ALA A 188 6.76 -10.25 0.69
N SER A 189 6.84 -10.67 -0.58
CA SER A 189 7.96 -11.50 -1.01
C SER A 189 9.26 -10.70 -0.86
N PRO A 190 10.39 -11.30 -0.46
CA PRO A 190 11.69 -10.62 -0.57
C PRO A 190 12.01 -10.17 -2.01
N GLU A 191 11.28 -10.66 -3.01
CA GLU A 191 11.35 -10.24 -4.41
C GLU A 191 10.56 -8.94 -4.71
N ASP A 192 9.56 -8.59 -3.89
CA ASP A 192 8.70 -7.40 -4.07
C ASP A 192 9.31 -6.10 -3.50
N VAL A 193 10.47 -6.19 -2.86
CA VAL A 193 11.03 -5.14 -1.99
C VAL A 193 12.49 -4.87 -2.39
N PRO A 194 12.97 -3.60 -2.42
CA PRO A 194 14.36 -3.27 -2.77
C PRO A 194 15.40 -4.12 -2.02
N GLY A 195 16.48 -4.52 -2.72
CA GLY A 195 17.44 -5.51 -2.21
C GLY A 195 18.05 -5.21 -0.84
N ALA A 196 18.22 -3.93 -0.47
CA ALA A 196 18.67 -3.51 0.86
C ALA A 196 17.68 -3.86 1.99
N LEU A 197 16.38 -3.88 1.70
CA LEU A 197 15.31 -4.26 2.62
C LEU A 197 15.04 -5.78 2.55
N ALA A 198 15.20 -6.41 1.38
CA ALA A 198 15.06 -7.87 1.22
C ALA A 198 16.02 -8.65 2.14
N LEU A 199 17.25 -8.13 2.32
CA LEU A 199 18.24 -8.67 3.27
C LEU A 199 17.83 -8.57 4.76
N LEU A 200 16.78 -7.81 5.08
CA LEU A 200 16.20 -7.70 6.43
C LEU A 200 14.97 -8.61 6.63
N LEU A 201 14.48 -9.23 5.54
CA LEU A 201 13.22 -9.99 5.48
C LEU A 201 13.39 -11.50 5.31
N GLY A 202 14.53 -11.95 4.77
CA GLY A 202 14.91 -13.36 4.71
C GLY A 202 15.69 -13.82 5.94
N GLU A 203 15.88 -15.13 6.08
CA GLU A 203 16.81 -15.72 7.07
C GLU A 203 18.21 -15.99 6.46
N SER A 204 18.46 -15.51 5.25
CA SER A 204 19.68 -15.79 4.48
C SER A 204 20.88 -14.99 4.99
N VAL A 205 22.02 -15.68 5.14
CA VAL A 205 23.29 -15.02 5.46
C VAL A 205 23.80 -14.26 4.23
N PRO A 206 24.16 -12.97 4.34
CA PRO A 206 24.80 -12.23 3.25
C PRO A 206 26.08 -12.90 2.76
N ARG A 207 26.37 -12.80 1.45
CA ARG A 207 27.59 -13.38 0.85
C ARG A 207 28.88 -12.79 1.43
N SER A 208 28.84 -11.55 1.92
CA SER A 208 29.93 -10.89 2.64
C SER A 208 30.24 -11.52 4.00
N LEU A 209 29.32 -12.31 4.56
CA LEU A 209 29.44 -13.02 5.83
C LEU A 209 29.47 -14.55 5.69
N SER A 210 29.31 -15.09 4.47
CA SER A 210 29.40 -16.54 4.23
C SER A 210 30.86 -17.00 4.37
N GLY A 211 31.14 -17.74 5.45
CA GLY A 211 32.49 -18.17 5.82
C GLY A 211 33.11 -17.42 7.01
N HIS A 212 32.38 -16.51 7.66
CA HIS A 212 32.80 -15.96 8.95
C HIS A 212 32.72 -17.02 10.06
N ASP A 213 33.70 -17.03 10.97
CA ASP A 213 33.75 -17.94 12.13
C ASP A 213 33.01 -17.32 13.32
N TRP A 214 31.71 -17.59 13.40
CA TRP A 214 30.81 -17.08 14.44
C TRP A 214 31.06 -17.71 15.83
N LEU A 215 31.71 -18.87 15.86
CA LEU A 215 31.98 -19.66 17.07
C LEU A 215 33.46 -20.04 17.12
N PRO A 216 34.38 -19.06 17.28
CA PRO A 216 35.81 -19.30 17.21
C PRO A 216 36.23 -20.39 18.18
N ALA A 217 37.09 -21.32 17.74
CA ALA A 217 37.46 -22.52 18.49
C ALA A 217 38.06 -22.27 19.90
N ARG A 218 38.53 -21.04 20.17
CA ARG A 218 39.03 -20.60 21.50
C ARG A 218 37.93 -20.06 22.42
N GLY A 219 36.77 -19.71 21.88
CA GLY A 219 35.60 -19.24 22.61
C GLY A 219 34.89 -20.38 23.33
N ARG A 220 34.13 -20.07 24.40
CA ARG A 220 33.49 -21.08 25.25
C ARG A 220 32.49 -21.97 24.49
N ALA A 221 31.68 -21.38 23.60
CA ALA A 221 30.75 -22.11 22.74
C ALA A 221 31.47 -22.83 21.58
N GLY A 222 32.45 -22.19 20.93
CA GLY A 222 33.26 -22.81 19.86
C GLY A 222 34.05 -24.04 20.33
N ALA A 223 34.64 -23.98 21.53
CA ALA A 223 35.32 -25.13 22.13
C ALA A 223 34.38 -26.31 22.43
N ARG A 224 33.10 -26.05 22.74
CA ARG A 224 32.07 -27.10 22.90
C ARG A 224 31.63 -27.65 21.55
N LEU A 225 31.48 -26.81 20.53
CA LEU A 225 31.20 -27.27 19.17
C LEU A 225 32.31 -28.19 18.65
N ALA A 226 33.58 -27.79 18.82
CA ALA A 226 34.74 -28.61 18.48
C ALA A 226 34.77 -29.92 19.27
N ALA A 227 34.50 -29.90 20.59
CA ALA A 227 34.45 -31.13 21.40
C ALA A 227 33.30 -32.08 21.00
N CYS A 228 32.16 -31.56 20.53
CA CYS A 228 31.08 -32.37 19.95
C CYS A 228 31.50 -33.00 18.62
N GLN A 229 32.22 -32.26 17.77
CA GLN A 229 32.72 -32.76 16.49
C GLN A 229 33.79 -33.83 16.71
N GLU A 230 34.77 -33.56 17.57
CA GLU A 230 35.80 -34.53 17.99
C GLU A 230 35.19 -35.81 18.56
N ALA A 231 34.19 -35.72 19.45
CA ALA A 231 33.52 -36.89 20.01
C ALA A 231 32.66 -37.67 18.99
N LEU A 232 32.14 -36.99 17.95
CA LEU A 232 31.44 -37.65 16.85
C LEU A 232 32.42 -38.35 15.91
N ASP A 233 33.52 -37.70 15.56
CA ASP A 233 34.58 -38.26 14.71
C ASP A 233 35.24 -39.46 15.42
N ASP A 234 35.58 -39.34 16.71
CA ASP A 234 36.07 -40.45 17.56
C ASP A 234 35.12 -41.66 17.52
N ALA A 235 33.80 -41.42 17.63
CA ALA A 235 32.80 -42.49 17.60
C ALA A 235 32.69 -43.16 16.21
N VAL A 236 32.74 -42.38 15.12
CA VAL A 236 32.72 -42.88 13.73
C VAL A 236 33.96 -43.72 13.44
N ASP A 237 35.14 -43.19 13.79
CA ASP A 237 36.41 -43.92 13.71
C ASP A 237 36.38 -45.21 14.55
N GLY A 238 35.78 -45.14 15.75
CA GLY A 238 35.55 -46.29 16.62
C GLY A 238 34.66 -47.35 15.97
N HIS A 239 33.58 -46.95 15.28
CA HIS A 239 32.70 -47.85 14.53
C HIS A 239 33.44 -48.55 13.40
N ASP A 240 34.18 -47.82 12.57
CA ASP A 240 34.93 -48.38 11.45
C ASP A 240 36.06 -49.35 11.90
N ARG A 241 36.73 -49.07 13.03
CA ARG A 241 37.74 -49.97 13.62
C ARG A 241 37.13 -51.27 14.18
N VAL A 242 35.90 -51.20 14.70
CA VAL A 242 35.16 -52.35 15.27
C VAL A 242 34.41 -53.15 14.20
N ARG A 243 34.09 -52.51 13.07
CA ARG A 243 33.51 -53.13 11.87
C ARG A 243 34.44 -54.21 11.30
N GLY A 244 33.84 -55.25 10.73
CA GLY A 244 34.55 -56.26 9.91
C GLY A 244 35.42 -57.25 10.69
N ALA A 245 36.38 -57.84 9.98
CA ALA A 245 37.19 -58.94 10.50
C ALA A 245 38.24 -58.51 11.54
N ALA A 246 38.70 -57.26 11.48
CA ALA A 246 39.63 -56.71 12.48
C ALA A 246 38.97 -56.70 13.87
N GLY A 247 37.81 -56.06 14.02
CA GLY A 247 37.09 -56.03 15.31
C GLY A 247 36.72 -57.42 15.85
N LEU A 248 36.22 -58.33 15.00
CA LEU A 248 35.82 -59.66 15.48
C LEU A 248 37.01 -60.56 15.83
N LEU A 249 38.08 -60.60 15.00
CA LEU A 249 39.14 -61.61 15.11
C LEU A 249 40.47 -61.09 15.69
N THR A 250 40.80 -59.81 15.58
CA THR A 250 42.08 -59.23 16.03
C THR A 250 41.93 -58.39 17.30
N GLY A 251 43.01 -57.83 17.85
CA GLY A 251 42.92 -56.95 19.03
C GLY A 251 42.27 -55.59 18.78
N ALA A 252 42.05 -55.20 17.52
CA ALA A 252 41.79 -53.80 17.12
C ALA A 252 40.58 -53.14 17.81
N GLY A 253 39.50 -53.89 18.06
CA GLY A 253 38.30 -53.38 18.74
C GLY A 253 38.33 -53.50 20.27
N ARG A 254 39.47 -53.82 20.91
CA ARG A 254 39.54 -54.04 22.36
C ARG A 254 39.68 -52.75 23.17
N ASP A 255 40.33 -51.76 22.60
CA ASP A 255 40.72 -50.50 23.27
C ASP A 255 39.81 -49.32 22.85
N VAL A 256 38.74 -49.60 22.09
CA VAL A 256 37.74 -48.62 21.62
C VAL A 256 36.55 -48.63 22.59
N ASP A 257 36.17 -47.48 23.16
CA ASP A 257 35.03 -47.33 24.07
C ASP A 257 33.83 -46.63 23.39
N LEU A 258 33.31 -47.25 22.33
CA LEU A 258 32.13 -46.77 21.60
C LEU A 258 30.96 -46.27 22.49
N PRO A 259 30.59 -46.94 23.61
CA PRO A 259 29.56 -46.44 24.53
C PRO A 259 30.01 -45.22 25.34
N GLY A 260 31.29 -45.13 25.70
CA GLY A 260 31.91 -43.96 26.31
C GLY A 260 31.93 -42.77 25.35
N ASP A 261 32.25 -43.00 24.07
CA ASP A 261 32.28 -41.97 23.02
C ASP A 261 30.88 -41.38 22.77
N ILE A 262 29.84 -42.23 22.72
CA ILE A 262 28.43 -41.79 22.63
C ILE A 262 27.96 -41.05 23.90
N GLU A 263 28.41 -41.46 25.08
CA GLU A 263 28.11 -40.76 26.35
C GLU A 263 28.80 -39.39 26.38
N ARG A 264 30.07 -39.30 25.96
CA ARG A 264 30.85 -38.05 25.80
C ARG A 264 30.19 -37.11 24.78
N LEU A 265 29.79 -37.63 23.61
CA LEU A 265 29.07 -36.87 22.58
C LEU A 265 27.74 -36.31 23.11
N THR A 266 26.97 -37.12 23.85
CA THR A 266 25.70 -36.68 24.45
C THR A 266 25.91 -35.62 25.53
N GLU A 267 26.96 -35.76 26.36
CA GLU A 267 27.30 -34.79 27.41
C GLU A 267 27.78 -33.46 26.82
N GLU A 268 28.70 -33.49 25.84
CA GLU A 268 29.19 -32.28 25.18
C GLU A 268 28.08 -31.59 24.36
N LEU A 269 27.17 -32.34 23.73
CA LEU A 269 26.00 -31.78 23.06
C LEU A 269 25.05 -31.08 24.05
N ALA A 270 24.83 -31.65 25.24
CA ALA A 270 24.06 -31.00 26.30
C ALA A 270 24.76 -29.71 26.79
N ARG A 271 26.09 -29.74 26.97
CA ARG A 271 26.90 -28.56 27.34
C ARG A 271 26.88 -27.47 26.26
N LEU A 272 26.91 -27.85 24.98
CA LEU A 272 26.76 -26.93 23.84
C LEU A 272 25.38 -26.27 23.84
N ARG A 273 24.29 -27.04 24.02
CA ARG A 273 22.93 -26.49 24.14
C ARG A 273 22.84 -25.48 25.29
N THR A 274 23.37 -25.79 26.47
CA THR A 274 23.38 -24.85 27.60
C THR A 274 24.17 -23.58 27.28
N ALA A 275 25.35 -23.69 26.66
CA ALA A 275 26.15 -22.52 26.28
C ALA A 275 25.44 -21.61 25.26
N VAL A 276 24.70 -22.19 24.31
CA VAL A 276 23.90 -21.43 23.32
C VAL A 276 22.65 -20.82 23.96
N ALA A 277 21.93 -21.56 24.80
CA ALA A 277 20.75 -21.06 25.51
C ALA A 277 21.10 -19.88 26.42
N ASP A 278 22.21 -19.98 27.16
CA ASP A 278 22.77 -18.90 27.97
C ASP A 278 23.06 -17.64 27.14
N ALA A 279 23.65 -17.79 25.95
CA ALA A 279 23.98 -16.66 25.07
C ALA A 279 22.70 -16.01 24.49
N PHE A 280 21.72 -16.82 24.10
CA PHE A 280 20.42 -16.35 23.61
C PHE A 280 19.63 -15.60 24.69
N GLY A 281 19.71 -16.04 25.96
CA GLY A 281 19.11 -15.35 27.10
C GLY A 281 19.85 -14.05 27.47
N ALA A 282 21.18 -14.07 27.52
CA ALA A 282 21.99 -12.93 27.95
C ALA A 282 21.94 -11.72 27.00
N ALA A 283 21.68 -11.93 25.71
CA ALA A 283 21.54 -10.88 24.70
C ALA A 283 20.10 -10.73 24.17
N GLY A 284 19.09 -11.19 24.94
CA GLY A 284 17.68 -11.24 24.51
C GLY A 284 16.94 -9.89 24.37
N GLY A 285 17.63 -8.76 24.52
CA GLY A 285 17.03 -7.42 24.36
C GLY A 285 16.83 -7.02 22.90
N THR A 286 15.95 -6.04 22.66
CA THR A 286 15.61 -5.56 21.29
C THR A 286 16.69 -4.69 20.63
N ARG A 287 17.76 -4.32 21.35
CA ARG A 287 18.94 -3.60 20.83
C ARG A 287 20.23 -4.13 21.47
N LEU A 288 21.29 -4.19 20.66
CA LEU A 288 22.58 -4.74 21.08
C LEU A 288 23.52 -3.62 21.58
N THR A 289 23.62 -3.46 22.90
CA THR A 289 24.55 -2.49 23.51
C THR A 289 26.00 -2.94 23.37
N ALA A 290 26.96 -2.02 23.59
CA ALA A 290 28.37 -2.37 23.66
C ALA A 290 28.65 -3.39 24.79
N GLU A 291 27.91 -3.31 25.89
CA GLU A 291 27.93 -4.27 26.99
C GLU A 291 27.43 -5.66 26.55
N HIS A 292 26.29 -5.75 25.84
CA HIS A 292 25.83 -7.02 25.26
C HIS A 292 26.82 -7.63 24.26
N ARG A 293 27.53 -6.82 23.46
CA ARG A 293 28.64 -7.31 22.61
C ARG A 293 29.79 -7.89 23.44
N GLY A 294 30.17 -7.25 24.54
CA GLY A 294 31.16 -7.78 25.49
C GLY A 294 30.74 -9.13 26.07
N VAL A 295 29.50 -9.21 26.57
CA VAL A 295 28.92 -10.45 27.13
C VAL A 295 28.89 -11.58 26.10
N LEU A 296 28.50 -11.31 24.84
CA LEU A 296 28.54 -12.32 23.77
C LEU A 296 29.97 -12.80 23.47
N ARG A 297 30.95 -11.88 23.44
CA ARG A 297 32.38 -12.21 23.29
C ARG A 297 32.87 -13.10 24.44
N ASP A 298 32.47 -12.81 25.67
CA ASP A 298 32.80 -13.62 26.85
C ASP A 298 32.14 -15.01 26.84
N ARG A 299 30.97 -15.17 26.17
CA ARG A 299 30.38 -16.48 25.89
C ARG A 299 31.04 -17.20 24.71
N GLY A 300 31.96 -16.55 23.99
CA GLY A 300 32.70 -17.11 22.87
C GLY A 300 31.97 -17.02 21.52
N ILE A 301 31.11 -16.01 21.36
CA ILE A 301 30.50 -15.64 20.09
C ILE A 301 31.17 -14.35 19.62
N GLU A 302 31.81 -14.37 18.45
CA GLU A 302 32.41 -13.18 17.86
C GLU A 302 31.46 -12.60 16.81
N LEU A 303 31.19 -11.29 16.91
CA LEU A 303 30.36 -10.55 15.97
C LEU A 303 31.27 -9.63 15.14
N PRO A 304 31.22 -9.69 13.80
CA PRO A 304 31.97 -8.79 12.95
C PRO A 304 31.38 -7.37 12.96
N GLU A 305 32.11 -6.41 12.41
CA GLU A 305 31.56 -5.09 12.10
C GLU A 305 30.44 -5.21 11.06
N LEU A 306 29.49 -4.26 11.06
CA LEU A 306 28.37 -4.30 10.11
C LEU A 306 28.87 -4.24 8.65
N PRO A 307 28.37 -5.11 7.75
CA PRO A 307 28.66 -5.03 6.32
C PRO A 307 28.34 -3.65 5.75
N ARG A 308 29.25 -3.11 4.93
CA ARG A 308 29.07 -1.81 4.24
C ARG A 308 27.83 -1.77 3.32
N GLU A 309 27.35 -2.95 2.93
CA GLU A 309 26.15 -3.18 2.12
C GLU A 309 24.86 -2.76 2.85
N ILE A 310 24.85 -2.76 4.19
CA ILE A 310 23.68 -2.48 5.02
C ILE A 310 24.07 -1.44 6.07
N THR A 311 23.67 -0.19 5.84
CA THR A 311 23.92 0.92 6.78
C THR A 311 22.61 1.57 7.17
N ARG A 312 22.54 2.13 8.39
CA ARG A 312 21.38 2.90 8.86
C ARG A 312 20.96 4.00 7.87
N ALA A 313 21.95 4.68 7.27
CA ALA A 313 21.75 5.73 6.27
C ALA A 313 21.17 5.23 4.94
N GLY A 314 21.37 3.96 4.57
CA GLY A 314 20.82 3.38 3.34
C GLY A 314 19.36 2.90 3.46
N ILE A 315 18.87 2.65 4.68
CA ILE A 315 17.52 2.11 4.91
C ILE A 315 16.44 3.15 4.56
N VAL A 316 16.61 4.39 5.01
CA VAL A 316 15.58 5.44 4.85
C VAL A 316 15.38 5.82 3.37
N PRO A 317 16.42 5.95 2.53
CA PRO A 317 16.27 6.02 1.08
C PRO A 317 15.54 4.79 0.50
N ALA A 318 15.95 3.56 0.83
CA ALA A 318 15.29 2.36 0.31
C ALA A 318 13.80 2.26 0.70
N LEU A 319 13.44 2.67 1.92
CA LEU A 319 12.06 2.74 2.39
C LEU A 319 11.26 3.84 1.68
N ARG A 320 11.90 4.98 1.39
CA ARG A 320 11.32 6.08 0.61
C ARG A 320 11.03 5.65 -0.82
N ASP A 321 12.03 5.10 -1.50
CA ASP A 321 11.92 4.64 -2.88
C ASP A 321 10.85 3.55 -3.02
N HIS A 322 10.77 2.61 -2.05
CA HIS A 322 9.71 1.62 -1.99
C HIS A 322 8.32 2.23 -1.76
N THR A 323 8.21 3.26 -0.90
CA THR A 323 6.93 3.97 -0.67
C THR A 323 6.48 4.70 -1.93
N TYR A 324 7.41 5.34 -2.65
CA TYR A 324 7.11 6.03 -3.91
C TYR A 324 6.81 5.09 -5.07
N ASP A 325 7.46 3.92 -5.14
CA ASP A 325 7.10 2.87 -6.09
C ASP A 325 5.68 2.32 -5.83
N LEU A 326 5.33 2.05 -4.57
CA LEU A 326 3.99 1.60 -4.21
C LEU A 326 2.91 2.63 -4.61
N ILE A 327 3.15 3.92 -4.36
CA ILE A 327 2.24 5.00 -4.74
C ILE A 327 2.22 5.21 -6.26
N GLY A 328 3.37 5.17 -6.94
CA GLY A 328 3.49 5.30 -8.39
C GLY A 328 2.82 4.16 -9.17
N ARG A 329 2.68 2.98 -8.55
CA ARG A 329 1.85 1.86 -9.04
C ARG A 329 0.34 2.07 -8.86
N GLY A 330 -0.10 3.24 -8.38
CA GLY A 330 -1.52 3.58 -8.20
C GLY A 330 -2.18 2.91 -6.99
N LEU A 331 -1.41 2.49 -5.98
CA LEU A 331 -1.99 1.92 -4.76
C LEU A 331 -2.52 3.03 -3.82
N PRO A 332 -3.73 2.87 -3.26
CA PRO A 332 -4.31 3.88 -2.38
C PRO A 332 -3.61 3.92 -1.02
N LEU A 333 -3.66 5.08 -0.34
CA LEU A 333 -2.85 5.38 0.85
C LEU A 333 -3.03 4.33 1.97
N ARG A 334 -4.24 3.82 2.21
CA ARG A 334 -4.48 2.77 3.22
C ARG A 334 -3.81 1.43 2.86
N SER A 335 -3.83 1.05 1.59
CA SER A 335 -3.16 -0.17 1.11
C SER A 335 -1.63 -0.06 1.15
N VAL A 336 -1.07 1.12 0.84
CA VAL A 336 0.36 1.39 1.04
C VAL A 336 0.72 1.34 2.53
N ALA A 337 -0.12 1.94 3.39
CA ALA A 337 0.07 1.89 4.84
C ALA A 337 0.04 0.46 5.40
N ALA A 338 -0.87 -0.40 4.94
CA ALA A 338 -0.92 -1.81 5.32
C ALA A 338 0.35 -2.58 4.94
N ARG A 339 0.85 -2.39 3.71
CA ARG A 339 2.11 -2.99 3.23
C ARG A 339 3.29 -2.56 4.10
N LEU A 340 3.40 -1.27 4.41
CA LEU A 340 4.44 -0.75 5.31
C LEU A 340 4.25 -1.23 6.76
N SER A 341 3.02 -1.46 7.21
CA SER A 341 2.70 -2.05 8.51
C SER A 341 3.16 -3.52 8.59
N ALA A 342 2.95 -4.31 7.53
CA ALA A 342 3.42 -5.69 7.43
C ALA A 342 4.95 -5.77 7.33
N LEU A 343 5.58 -4.87 6.57
CA LEU A 343 7.03 -4.67 6.52
C LEU A 343 7.58 -4.33 7.91
N SER A 344 6.93 -3.41 8.63
CA SER A 344 7.28 -3.02 10.01
C SER A 344 7.22 -4.22 10.96
N ALA A 345 6.16 -5.02 10.89
CA ALA A 345 5.98 -6.20 11.74
C ALA A 345 7.04 -7.28 11.48
N ARG A 346 7.37 -7.56 10.21
CA ARG A 346 8.40 -8.56 9.85
C ARG A 346 9.84 -8.11 10.11
N THR A 347 10.11 -6.82 9.98
CA THR A 347 11.41 -6.25 10.30
C THR A 347 11.60 -6.00 11.79
N ALA A 348 10.56 -6.14 12.63
CA ALA A 348 10.70 -6.02 14.08
C ALA A 348 11.67 -7.09 14.65
N PRO A 349 12.66 -6.72 15.48
CA PRO A 349 13.54 -7.69 16.11
C PRO A 349 12.79 -8.46 17.21
N ALA A 350 12.66 -9.77 17.06
CA ALA A 350 12.01 -10.65 18.05
C ALA A 350 12.86 -10.93 19.30
N GLY A 351 14.15 -10.55 19.27
CA GLY A 351 15.13 -10.83 20.33
C GLY A 351 15.58 -12.29 20.34
N SER A 352 16.84 -12.55 20.72
CA SER A 352 17.41 -13.92 20.68
C SER A 352 16.73 -14.90 21.64
N SER A 353 16.04 -14.41 22.67
CA SER A 353 15.26 -15.23 23.61
C SER A 353 14.08 -15.94 22.94
N SER A 354 13.46 -15.34 21.91
CA SER A 354 12.39 -15.98 21.12
C SER A 354 12.84 -17.30 20.46
N ARG A 355 14.13 -17.42 20.14
CA ARG A 355 14.72 -18.61 19.51
C ARG A 355 14.96 -19.77 20.47
N LEU A 356 14.77 -19.60 21.78
CA LEU A 356 14.89 -20.69 22.76
C LEU A 356 13.89 -21.81 22.50
N ALA A 357 12.66 -21.50 22.10
CA ALA A 357 11.67 -22.49 21.70
C ALA A 357 12.13 -23.31 20.47
N ARG A 358 12.82 -22.67 19.53
CA ARG A 358 13.39 -23.35 18.34
C ARG A 358 14.60 -24.21 18.71
N LEU A 359 15.45 -23.75 19.62
CA LEU A 359 16.57 -24.52 20.16
C LEU A 359 16.07 -25.80 20.89
N ASP A 360 14.97 -25.68 21.64
CA ASP A 360 14.34 -26.82 22.31
C ASP A 360 13.61 -27.77 21.34
N ALA A 361 13.07 -27.28 20.23
CA ALA A 361 12.55 -28.14 19.16
C ALA A 361 13.66 -28.94 18.46
N ILE A 362 14.84 -28.34 18.26
CA ILE A 362 16.02 -28.99 17.66
C ILE A 362 16.64 -30.01 18.65
N CYS A 363 16.89 -29.59 19.89
CA CYS A 363 17.69 -30.35 20.87
C CYS A 363 16.97 -30.51 22.23
N GLY A 364 15.70 -30.90 22.19
CA GLY A 364 14.89 -31.10 23.40
C GLY A 364 15.46 -32.17 24.37
N PRO A 365 15.10 -32.11 25.66
CA PRO A 365 15.62 -33.04 26.66
C PRO A 365 15.30 -34.51 26.35
N GLU A 366 14.17 -34.80 25.71
CA GLU A 366 13.82 -36.18 25.30
C GLU A 366 14.68 -36.70 24.14
N ARG A 367 15.17 -35.83 23.23
CA ARG A 367 16.12 -36.22 22.18
C ARG A 367 17.49 -36.55 22.79
N LEU A 368 17.97 -35.72 23.71
CA LEU A 368 19.21 -36.00 24.46
C LEU A 368 19.13 -37.31 25.26
N ARG A 369 18.00 -37.58 25.93
CA ARG A 369 17.77 -38.87 26.62
C ARG A 369 17.68 -40.07 25.67
N ARG A 370 17.24 -39.87 24.41
CA ARG A 370 17.18 -40.92 23.38
C ARG A 370 18.56 -41.27 22.85
N LEU A 371 19.41 -40.27 22.60
CA LEU A 371 20.82 -40.45 22.20
C LEU A 371 21.65 -41.12 23.31
N GLY A 372 21.48 -40.67 24.56
CA GLY A 372 22.11 -41.30 25.73
C GLY A 372 21.53 -42.67 26.13
N ARG A 373 20.60 -43.25 25.36
CA ARG A 373 19.95 -44.52 25.71
C ARG A 373 20.85 -45.71 25.35
N ARG A 374 21.00 -46.64 26.29
CA ARG A 374 21.80 -47.86 26.10
C ARG A 374 20.96 -48.92 25.37
N TYR A 375 21.34 -49.25 24.12
CA TYR A 375 20.64 -50.23 23.28
C TYR A 375 21.27 -51.62 23.35
N PRO A 376 20.52 -52.71 23.55
CA PRO A 376 21.09 -54.05 23.69
C PRO A 376 21.67 -54.58 22.37
N PHE A 377 22.86 -55.21 22.45
CA PHE A 377 23.54 -55.78 21.30
C PHE A 377 22.98 -57.16 20.95
N THR A 378 22.57 -57.35 19.70
CA THR A 378 21.83 -58.54 19.24
C THR A 378 22.49 -59.12 17.99
N ALA A 379 23.21 -60.23 18.13
CA ALA A 379 23.91 -60.87 17.01
C ALA A 379 23.37 -62.26 16.71
N GLY A 380 23.18 -62.56 15.42
CA GLY A 380 22.81 -63.90 14.94
C GLY A 380 21.34 -64.15 14.62
N GLY A 381 20.55 -63.10 14.37
CA GLY A 381 19.17 -63.23 13.87
C GLY A 381 18.23 -64.02 14.80
N SER A 382 17.24 -64.69 14.21
CA SER A 382 16.30 -65.49 15.00
C SER A 382 16.96 -66.78 15.51
N ARG A 383 16.69 -67.13 16.78
CA ARG A 383 17.17 -68.37 17.41
C ARG A 383 16.97 -69.64 16.56
N PRO A 384 15.82 -69.87 15.89
CA PRO A 384 15.64 -71.04 15.02
C PRO A 384 16.46 -70.97 13.71
N ALA A 385 16.67 -69.78 13.12
CA ALA A 385 17.51 -69.66 11.93
C ALA A 385 18.98 -69.95 12.24
N ALA A 386 19.49 -69.44 13.37
CA ALA A 386 20.84 -69.74 13.84
C ALA A 386 21.04 -71.25 14.08
N PHE A 387 20.07 -71.92 14.71
CA PHE A 387 20.06 -73.37 14.93
C PHE A 387 20.10 -74.15 13.60
N ALA A 388 19.19 -73.84 12.67
CA ALA A 388 19.06 -74.54 11.40
C ALA A 388 20.30 -74.39 10.51
N LEU A 389 20.86 -73.17 10.44
CA LEU A 389 22.03 -72.87 9.62
C LEU A 389 23.30 -73.58 10.14
N THR A 390 23.54 -73.56 11.46
CA THR A 390 24.67 -74.31 12.03
C THR A 390 24.46 -75.82 11.98
N GLY A 391 23.20 -76.28 12.10
CA GLY A 391 22.86 -77.69 11.95
C GLY A 391 23.15 -78.20 10.54
N LEU A 392 22.78 -77.44 9.51
CA LEU A 392 23.06 -77.80 8.11
C LEU A 392 24.57 -77.85 7.82
N LEU A 393 25.35 -76.85 8.28
CA LEU A 393 26.80 -76.81 8.06
C LEU A 393 27.55 -77.90 8.85
N ALA A 394 27.12 -78.20 10.07
CA ALA A 394 27.67 -79.31 10.84
C ALA A 394 27.27 -80.69 10.25
N LEU A 395 26.07 -80.81 9.69
CA LEU A 395 25.63 -82.01 8.98
C LEU A 395 26.50 -82.25 7.74
N LEU A 396 26.72 -81.21 6.92
CA LEU A 396 27.58 -81.29 5.72
C LEU A 396 29.04 -81.64 6.06
N ALA A 397 29.59 -81.11 7.14
CA ALA A 397 30.91 -81.51 7.65
C ALA A 397 30.93 -82.92 8.28
N GLY A 398 29.76 -83.44 8.68
CA GLY A 398 29.59 -84.72 9.36
C GLY A 398 29.42 -85.93 8.43
N VAL A 399 29.18 -85.77 7.12
CA VAL A 399 28.82 -86.88 6.19
C VAL A 399 29.98 -87.87 5.88
N TRP A 400 30.96 -88.02 6.75
CA TRP A 400 32.10 -88.93 6.56
C TRP A 400 32.12 -90.11 7.54
N PRO A 401 32.35 -91.36 7.06
CA PRO A 401 32.56 -92.52 7.91
C PRO A 401 33.70 -92.28 8.91
N VAL A 402 33.48 -92.63 10.18
CA VAL A 402 34.41 -92.49 11.32
C VAL A 402 34.79 -91.04 11.66
N LEU A 403 35.33 -90.26 10.72
CA LEU A 403 35.76 -88.87 10.93
C LEU A 403 34.60 -87.89 11.21
N GLY A 404 33.42 -88.14 10.64
CA GLY A 404 32.24 -87.26 10.78
C GLY A 404 31.80 -87.04 12.22
N TRP A 405 31.99 -88.05 13.08
CA TRP A 405 31.70 -87.99 14.52
C TRP A 405 32.49 -86.91 15.27
N VAL A 406 33.65 -86.50 14.75
CA VAL A 406 34.49 -85.43 15.32
C VAL A 406 34.31 -84.13 14.53
N LEU A 407 34.27 -84.21 13.20
CA LEU A 407 34.24 -83.03 12.33
C LEU A 407 32.95 -82.22 12.43
N GLY A 408 31.78 -82.88 12.47
CA GLY A 408 30.49 -82.20 12.63
C GLY A 408 30.40 -81.40 13.94
N PRO A 409 30.62 -82.03 15.11
CA PRO A 409 30.65 -81.33 16.40
C PRO A 409 31.75 -80.25 16.50
N ALA A 410 32.90 -80.42 15.84
CA ALA A 410 33.95 -79.40 15.80
C ALA A 410 33.49 -78.12 15.08
N VAL A 411 32.74 -78.23 13.97
CA VAL A 411 32.14 -77.08 13.28
C VAL A 411 31.07 -76.40 14.16
N GLY A 412 30.27 -77.18 14.89
CA GLY A 412 29.33 -76.64 15.89
C GLY A 412 30.03 -75.90 17.04
N GLY A 413 31.14 -76.46 17.54
CA GLY A 413 32.00 -75.84 18.56
C GLY A 413 32.64 -74.55 18.07
N LEU A 414 33.13 -74.50 16.83
CA LEU A 414 33.66 -73.28 16.20
C LEU A 414 32.60 -72.18 16.11
N ALA A 415 31.38 -72.52 15.67
CA ALA A 415 30.27 -71.57 15.59
C ALA A 415 29.86 -71.03 16.98
N ALA A 416 29.87 -71.89 18.01
CA ALA A 416 29.61 -71.48 19.40
C ALA A 416 30.73 -70.61 19.98
N ALA A 417 32.01 -70.93 19.69
CA ALA A 417 33.17 -70.17 20.12
C ALA A 417 33.18 -68.77 19.49
N LEU A 418 32.86 -68.64 18.20
CA LEU A 418 32.71 -67.35 17.52
C LEU A 418 31.53 -66.55 18.09
N ALA A 419 30.38 -67.18 18.39
CA ALA A 419 29.26 -66.50 19.03
C ALA A 419 29.57 -66.05 20.48
N TRP A 420 30.44 -66.76 21.20
CA TRP A 420 30.96 -66.33 22.50
C TRP A 420 31.98 -65.19 22.37
N LEU A 421 32.83 -65.23 21.32
CA LEU A 421 33.77 -64.16 20.99
C LEU A 421 33.03 -62.84 20.68
N MET A 422 31.95 -62.89 19.88
CA MET A 422 31.04 -61.76 19.64
C MET A 422 30.45 -61.20 20.94
N LEU A 423 30.06 -62.07 21.88
CA LEU A 423 29.50 -61.62 23.16
C LEU A 423 30.55 -60.92 24.00
N ARG A 424 31.78 -61.46 24.03
CA ARG A 424 32.90 -60.90 24.79
C ARG A 424 33.44 -59.59 24.20
N ARG A 425 33.35 -59.41 22.88
CA ARG A 425 33.84 -58.24 22.13
C ARG A 425 32.74 -57.26 21.71
N ARG A 426 31.52 -57.38 22.25
CA ARG A 426 30.36 -56.54 21.85
C ARG A 426 30.71 -55.04 21.91
N PRO A 427 30.32 -54.22 20.91
CA PRO A 427 30.57 -52.77 20.91
C PRO A 427 29.88 -52.07 22.08
N ASN A 428 28.78 -52.63 22.58
CA ASN A 428 27.96 -52.09 23.65
C ASN A 428 28.52 -52.31 25.08
N ARG A 429 29.85 -52.43 25.20
CA ARG A 429 30.55 -52.64 26.46
C ARG A 429 31.86 -51.83 26.48
N SER A 430 31.97 -50.93 27.45
CA SER A 430 33.20 -50.18 27.72
C SER A 430 34.34 -51.13 28.14
N PRO A 431 35.60 -50.92 27.70
CA PRO A 431 36.76 -51.72 28.10
C PRO A 431 36.91 -51.85 29.62
N ASP A 432 36.64 -50.76 30.34
CA ASP A 432 36.70 -50.67 31.82
C ASP A 432 35.51 -51.36 32.51
N GLY A 433 34.50 -51.79 31.76
CA GLY A 433 33.28 -52.42 32.29
C GLY A 433 32.31 -51.45 32.96
N ARG A 434 32.58 -50.14 32.94
CA ARG A 434 31.72 -49.06 33.47
C ARG A 434 30.33 -49.03 32.81
N ILE A 435 30.28 -49.36 31.52
CA ILE A 435 29.06 -49.40 30.71
C ILE A 435 28.90 -50.81 30.13
N ASP A 436 27.75 -51.41 30.35
CA ASP A 436 27.29 -52.63 29.68
C ASP A 436 25.80 -52.51 29.39
N GLY A 437 25.43 -52.28 28.13
CA GLY A 437 24.02 -52.26 27.72
C GLY A 437 23.44 -53.66 27.46
N GLY A 438 24.20 -54.72 27.75
CA GLY A 438 23.79 -56.10 27.60
C GLY A 438 23.68 -56.57 26.14
N GLY A 439 23.28 -57.84 25.98
CA GLY A 439 23.09 -58.42 24.66
C GLY A 439 22.89 -59.94 24.64
N ALA A 440 22.54 -60.44 23.46
CA ALA A 440 22.38 -61.87 23.19
C ALA A 440 22.97 -62.22 21.82
N THR A 441 23.85 -63.22 21.76
CA THR A 441 24.56 -63.63 20.53
C THR A 441 24.15 -65.01 20.02
N GLY A 442 23.16 -65.67 20.62
CA GLY A 442 22.66 -66.96 20.14
C GLY A 442 23.67 -68.13 20.22
N ALA A 443 24.64 -68.07 21.13
CA ALA A 443 25.65 -69.13 21.27
C ALA A 443 25.03 -70.52 21.60
N ALA A 444 24.05 -70.56 22.50
CA ALA A 444 23.36 -71.80 22.88
C ALA A 444 22.64 -72.51 21.70
N PRO A 445 21.73 -71.87 20.92
CA PRO A 445 21.10 -72.54 19.79
C PRO A 445 22.10 -72.95 18.69
N ARG A 446 23.19 -72.20 18.48
CA ARG A 446 24.25 -72.60 17.53
C ARG A 446 24.99 -73.87 17.97
N LEU A 447 25.29 -74.00 19.27
CA LEU A 447 25.91 -75.21 19.82
C LEU A 447 25.00 -76.42 19.71
N VAL A 448 23.73 -76.30 20.14
CA VAL A 448 22.77 -77.42 20.10
C VAL A 448 22.47 -77.83 18.65
N GLY A 449 22.28 -76.86 17.75
CA GLY A 449 22.10 -77.13 16.32
C GLY A 449 23.30 -77.80 15.69
N GLY A 450 24.52 -77.32 15.96
CA GLY A 450 25.76 -77.91 15.47
C GLY A 450 26.02 -79.34 15.98
N VAL A 451 25.72 -79.64 17.25
CA VAL A 451 25.83 -81.00 17.79
C VAL A 451 24.81 -81.94 17.13
N LEU A 452 23.53 -81.56 17.08
CA LEU A 452 22.49 -82.40 16.48
C LEU A 452 22.70 -82.61 14.98
N GLY A 453 23.06 -81.55 14.24
CA GLY A 453 23.40 -81.62 12.83
C GLY A 453 24.62 -82.49 12.56
N GLY A 454 25.69 -82.32 13.34
CA GLY A 454 26.91 -83.15 13.23
C GLY A 454 26.66 -84.64 13.48
N LEU A 455 25.85 -84.97 14.49
CA LEU A 455 25.47 -86.36 14.78
C LEU A 455 24.60 -86.96 13.66
N ALA A 456 23.64 -86.21 13.13
CA ALA A 456 22.83 -86.63 11.98
C ALA A 456 23.68 -86.83 10.71
N GLY A 457 24.65 -85.93 10.47
CA GLY A 457 25.63 -86.05 9.39
C GLY A 457 26.48 -87.30 9.52
N ALA A 458 27.02 -87.58 10.71
CA ALA A 458 27.83 -88.78 10.97
C ALA A 458 27.03 -90.08 10.72
N GLY A 459 25.75 -90.10 11.10
CA GLY A 459 24.83 -91.19 10.77
C GLY A 459 24.66 -91.39 9.27
N LEU A 460 24.39 -90.30 8.51
CA LEU A 460 24.24 -90.35 7.05
C LEU A 460 25.53 -90.75 6.32
N GLY A 461 26.68 -90.29 6.80
CA GLY A 461 28.00 -90.59 6.20
C GLY A 461 28.32 -92.08 6.20
N GLN A 462 27.86 -92.81 7.21
CA GLN A 462 28.04 -94.26 7.32
C GLN A 462 27.31 -95.05 6.21
N PHE A 463 26.25 -94.49 5.62
CA PHE A 463 25.51 -95.10 4.50
C PHE A 463 26.01 -94.67 3.12
N LEU A 464 26.53 -93.44 2.99
CA LEU A 464 26.91 -92.86 1.69
C LEU A 464 28.37 -93.17 1.27
N GLY A 465 29.26 -93.50 2.21
CA GLY A 465 30.64 -93.93 1.93
C GLY A 465 31.51 -93.03 1.04
N PRO A 466 31.48 -91.67 1.14
CA PRO A 466 32.16 -90.80 0.19
C PRO A 466 33.72 -90.75 0.36
N PRO A 467 34.47 -90.35 -0.68
CA PRO A 467 35.93 -90.49 -0.72
C PRO A 467 36.70 -89.45 0.13
N VAL A 468 37.59 -89.92 1.01
CA VAL A 468 38.26 -89.16 2.11
C VAL A 468 38.71 -87.72 1.77
N TRP A 469 39.24 -87.47 0.57
CA TRP A 469 39.69 -86.13 0.16
C TRP A 469 38.56 -85.10 0.13
N ALA A 470 37.33 -85.50 -0.23
CA ALA A 470 36.18 -84.60 -0.27
C ALA A 470 35.71 -84.20 1.13
N GLY A 471 35.99 -85.01 2.16
CA GLY A 471 35.72 -84.66 3.56
C GLY A 471 36.59 -83.49 4.06
N ALA A 472 37.85 -83.45 3.64
CA ALA A 472 38.74 -82.32 3.95
C ALA A 472 38.28 -81.02 3.26
N VAL A 473 37.82 -81.11 2.00
CA VAL A 473 37.23 -79.97 1.27
C VAL A 473 35.91 -79.52 1.90
N ALA A 474 35.01 -80.45 2.24
CA ALA A 474 33.73 -80.14 2.88
C ALA A 474 33.93 -79.49 4.26
N LEU A 475 34.91 -79.95 5.05
CA LEU A 475 35.29 -79.32 6.32
C LEU A 475 35.83 -77.91 6.11
N ALA A 476 36.76 -77.71 5.17
CA ALA A 476 37.33 -76.40 4.87
C ALA A 476 36.26 -75.41 4.41
N VAL A 477 35.36 -75.83 3.52
CA VAL A 477 34.22 -75.03 3.05
C VAL A 477 33.24 -74.73 4.18
N SER A 478 32.90 -75.71 5.04
CA SER A 478 31.98 -75.50 6.16
C SER A 478 32.56 -74.57 7.23
N ALA A 479 33.85 -74.71 7.55
CA ALA A 479 34.56 -73.83 8.47
C ALA A 479 34.70 -72.40 7.92
N ALA A 480 35.07 -72.25 6.64
CA ALA A 480 35.10 -70.95 5.97
C ALA A 480 33.71 -70.30 5.91
N ALA A 481 32.65 -71.08 5.62
CA ALA A 481 31.28 -70.61 5.64
C ALA A 481 30.86 -70.15 7.05
N VAL A 482 31.18 -70.90 8.11
CA VAL A 482 30.92 -70.50 9.50
C VAL A 482 31.66 -69.20 9.86
N VAL A 483 32.92 -69.03 9.44
CA VAL A 483 33.68 -67.78 9.67
C VAL A 483 33.09 -66.61 8.88
N LEU A 484 32.76 -66.78 7.60
CA LEU A 484 32.14 -65.74 6.76
C LEU A 484 30.75 -65.34 7.25
N LEU A 485 29.94 -66.31 7.70
CA LEU A 485 28.64 -66.06 8.31
C LEU A 485 28.78 -65.36 9.67
N ALA A 486 29.77 -65.74 10.48
CA ALA A 486 30.08 -65.03 11.72
C ALA A 486 30.52 -63.59 11.46
N LEU A 487 31.38 -63.35 10.45
CA LEU A 487 31.80 -62.01 10.06
C LEU A 487 30.62 -61.17 9.53
N ARG A 488 29.72 -61.76 8.73
CA ARG A 488 28.51 -61.11 8.21
C ARG A 488 27.49 -60.81 9.31
N ASP A 489 27.28 -61.74 10.25
CA ASP A 489 26.43 -61.55 11.42
C ASP A 489 27.01 -60.48 12.36
N TRP A 490 28.34 -60.41 12.48
CA TRP A 490 29.05 -59.41 13.25
C TRP A 490 28.89 -58.01 12.65
N THR A 491 29.25 -57.81 11.37
CA THR A 491 29.12 -56.49 10.72
C THR A 491 27.69 -56.00 10.77
N ARG A 492 26.71 -56.88 10.51
CA ARG A 492 25.30 -56.54 10.62
C ARG A 492 24.88 -56.19 12.04
N ALA A 493 25.27 -56.96 13.05
CA ALA A 493 24.90 -56.66 14.43
C ALA A 493 25.53 -55.35 14.95
N VAL A 494 26.74 -55.01 14.46
CA VAL A 494 27.40 -53.71 14.73
C VAL A 494 26.68 -52.58 14.00
N ASP A 495 26.36 -52.74 12.71
CA ASP A 495 25.60 -51.77 11.92
C ASP A 495 24.18 -51.54 12.47
N ASP A 496 23.46 -52.62 12.81
CA ASP A 496 22.12 -52.59 13.42
C ASP A 496 22.14 -51.96 14.83
N TRP A 497 23.28 -52.01 15.54
CA TRP A 497 23.44 -51.34 16.84
C TRP A 497 23.78 -49.85 16.65
N TRP A 498 24.69 -49.53 15.73
CA TRP A 498 25.06 -48.17 15.35
C TRP A 498 23.85 -47.37 14.85
N ALA A 499 23.08 -47.93 13.92
CA ALA A 499 21.84 -47.34 13.40
C ALA A 499 20.73 -47.19 14.45
N ARG A 500 20.79 -47.93 15.57
CA ARG A 500 19.90 -47.72 16.72
C ARG A 500 20.39 -46.66 17.70
N ALA A 501 21.70 -46.42 17.74
CA ALA A 501 22.29 -45.34 18.54
C ALA A 501 22.16 -43.97 17.83
N ASP A 502 22.07 -43.97 16.49
CA ASP A 502 21.92 -42.82 15.58
C ASP A 502 22.80 -41.60 15.94
N PRO A 503 24.15 -41.75 15.96
CA PRO A 503 25.06 -40.62 16.13
C PRO A 503 25.01 -39.65 14.94
N GLU A 504 24.45 -40.06 13.79
CA GLU A 504 24.18 -39.17 12.66
C GLU A 504 23.05 -38.17 12.97
N GLU A 505 22.06 -38.52 13.81
CA GLU A 505 21.10 -37.58 14.41
C GLU A 505 21.84 -36.54 15.27
N ALA A 506 22.79 -36.93 16.13
CA ALA A 506 23.60 -35.99 16.89
C ALA A 506 24.40 -35.05 15.97
N GLY A 507 25.03 -35.56 14.91
CA GLY A 507 25.72 -34.76 13.89
C GLY A 507 24.80 -33.79 13.13
N ARG A 508 23.54 -34.19 12.85
CA ARG A 508 22.51 -33.29 12.29
C ARG A 508 22.14 -32.18 13.29
N ILE A 509 21.85 -32.53 14.54
CA ILE A 509 21.51 -31.59 15.61
C ILE A 509 22.64 -30.57 15.81
N VAL A 510 23.91 -30.97 15.81
CA VAL A 510 25.06 -30.05 15.91
C VAL A 510 25.07 -29.04 14.75
N ARG A 511 24.81 -29.48 13.51
CA ARG A 511 24.72 -28.58 12.34
C ARG A 511 23.51 -27.64 12.42
N GLU A 512 22.36 -28.13 12.89
CA GLU A 512 21.14 -27.32 13.08
C GLU A 512 21.33 -26.26 14.19
N ILE A 513 21.96 -26.60 15.31
CA ILE A 513 22.31 -25.65 16.37
C ILE A 513 23.28 -24.59 15.84
N HIS A 514 24.31 -24.99 15.08
CA HIS A 514 25.24 -24.04 14.47
C HIS A 514 24.52 -23.09 13.50
N ALA A 515 23.68 -23.61 12.61
CA ALA A 515 22.87 -22.78 11.69
C ALA A 515 21.90 -21.84 12.44
N LEU A 516 21.33 -22.29 13.56
CA LEU A 516 20.51 -21.43 14.43
C LEU A 516 21.34 -20.30 15.05
N VAL A 517 22.54 -20.57 15.55
CA VAL A 517 23.44 -19.53 16.08
C VAL A 517 23.80 -18.51 15.01
N VAL A 518 24.18 -18.97 13.80
CA VAL A 518 24.52 -18.07 12.68
C VAL A 518 23.33 -17.19 12.29
N THR A 519 22.14 -17.77 12.13
CA THR A 519 20.94 -17.01 11.73
C THR A 519 20.49 -16.03 12.83
N THR A 520 20.59 -16.38 14.12
CA THR A 520 20.37 -15.44 15.23
C THR A 520 21.41 -14.31 15.22
N ALA A 521 22.70 -14.65 15.04
CA ALA A 521 23.78 -13.67 15.09
C ALA A 521 23.69 -12.62 13.98
N VAL A 522 23.31 -13.04 12.76
CA VAL A 522 23.03 -12.12 11.66
C VAL A 522 21.79 -11.26 11.94
N HIS A 523 20.63 -11.89 12.20
CA HIS A 523 19.34 -11.19 12.11
C HIS A 523 18.89 -10.52 13.41
N ASP A 524 19.28 -11.04 14.58
CA ASP A 524 18.79 -10.57 15.89
C ASP A 524 19.87 -9.90 16.74
N TRP A 525 21.16 -9.99 16.34
CA TRP A 525 22.26 -9.25 16.98
C TRP A 525 22.90 -8.22 16.02
N LEU A 526 23.40 -8.67 14.86
CA LEU A 526 24.14 -7.80 13.94
C LEU A 526 23.23 -6.83 13.17
N PHE A 527 22.07 -7.28 12.68
CA PHE A 527 21.07 -6.42 12.07
C PHE A 527 20.06 -5.81 13.06
N ALA A 528 20.17 -6.04 14.37
CA ALA A 528 19.18 -5.59 15.35
C ALA A 528 18.82 -4.10 15.24
N ASP A 529 19.84 -3.22 15.25
CA ASP A 529 19.65 -1.77 15.19
C ASP A 529 19.07 -1.30 13.83
N VAL A 530 19.49 -1.96 12.75
CA VAL A 530 19.06 -1.73 11.36
C VAL A 530 17.59 -2.15 11.19
N ARG A 531 17.24 -3.36 11.60
CA ARG A 531 15.89 -3.92 11.63
C ARG A 531 14.96 -3.08 12.49
N HIS A 532 15.41 -2.66 13.68
CA HIS A 532 14.65 -1.77 14.53
C HIS A 532 14.42 -0.39 13.89
N HIS A 533 15.42 0.21 13.24
CA HIS A 533 15.24 1.48 12.54
C HIS A 533 14.32 1.35 11.31
N CYS A 534 14.42 0.24 10.56
CA CYS A 534 13.52 -0.09 9.46
C CYS A 534 12.07 -0.27 9.94
N SER A 535 11.88 -1.05 11.01
CA SER A 535 10.57 -1.32 11.61
C SER A 535 9.93 -0.02 12.13
N ALA A 536 10.66 0.76 12.92
CA ALA A 536 10.16 2.04 13.43
C ALA A 536 9.86 3.04 12.29
N GLY A 537 10.74 3.13 11.28
CA GLY A 537 10.54 3.99 10.11
C GLY A 537 9.30 3.59 9.30
N ALA A 538 9.15 2.30 8.96
CA ALA A 538 8.01 1.79 8.22
C ALA A 538 6.70 1.95 9.03
N GLY A 539 6.73 1.74 10.35
CA GLY A 539 5.60 1.99 11.25
C GLY A 539 5.26 3.48 11.42
N ALA A 540 6.23 4.39 11.32
CA ALA A 540 5.98 5.84 11.32
C ALA A 540 5.32 6.29 10.01
N VAL A 541 5.85 5.88 8.86
CA VAL A 541 5.26 6.19 7.54
C VAL A 541 3.86 5.56 7.43
N SER A 542 3.69 4.31 7.87
CA SER A 542 2.39 3.63 7.90
C SER A 542 1.34 4.38 8.72
N ARG A 543 1.70 4.91 9.90
CA ARG A 543 0.80 5.77 10.70
C ARG A 543 0.48 7.09 10.01
N LEU A 544 1.50 7.81 9.50
CA LEU A 544 1.30 9.04 8.74
C LEU A 544 0.33 8.84 7.56
N LEU A 545 0.49 7.76 6.78
CA LEU A 545 -0.38 7.46 5.64
C LEU A 545 -1.81 7.14 6.08
N ARG A 546 -2.02 6.44 7.20
CA ARG A 546 -3.38 6.22 7.77
C ARG A 546 -4.00 7.53 8.28
N ASP A 547 -3.23 8.39 8.94
CA ASP A 547 -3.71 9.69 9.44
C ASP A 547 -4.08 10.65 8.29
N LEU A 548 -3.28 10.65 7.22
CA LEU A 548 -3.58 11.38 5.98
C LEU A 548 -4.85 10.82 5.32
N ALA A 549 -4.97 9.50 5.17
CA ALA A 549 -6.17 8.88 4.60
C ALA A 549 -7.43 9.20 5.43
N GLY A 550 -7.36 9.07 6.76
CA GLY A 550 -8.48 9.41 7.65
C GLY A 550 -8.86 10.90 7.60
N THR A 551 -7.89 11.79 7.41
CA THR A 551 -8.14 13.23 7.22
C THR A 551 -8.85 13.52 5.89
N ALA A 552 -8.45 12.83 4.81
CA ALA A 552 -9.11 12.95 3.51
C ALA A 552 -10.53 12.38 3.50
N ASP A 553 -10.76 11.20 4.10
CA ASP A 553 -12.09 10.60 4.22
C ASP A 553 -13.05 11.47 5.05
N ALA A 554 -12.57 12.04 6.16
CA ALA A 554 -13.36 12.96 6.99
C ALA A 554 -13.75 14.23 6.21
N TYR A 555 -12.86 14.74 5.37
CA TYR A 555 -13.14 15.89 4.48
C TYR A 555 -14.14 15.51 3.36
N GLY A 556 -14.00 14.32 2.77
CA GLY A 556 -14.89 13.80 1.72
C GLY A 556 -16.31 13.53 2.20
N GLY A 557 -16.48 13.09 3.46
CA GLY A 557 -17.78 12.81 4.06
C GLY A 557 -18.54 14.04 4.60
N GLY A 558 -17.86 15.17 4.81
CA GLY A 558 -18.43 16.35 5.48
C GLY A 558 -19.40 17.20 4.64
N TRP A 559 -19.61 16.88 3.36
CA TRP A 559 -20.46 17.70 2.47
C TRP A 559 -21.85 17.08 2.26
N THR A 560 -22.80 17.47 3.11
CA THR A 560 -24.20 17.59 2.69
C THR A 560 -24.39 18.97 2.05
N PRO A 561 -25.01 19.10 0.86
CA PRO A 561 -25.40 20.40 0.35
C PRO A 561 -26.35 21.08 1.35
N ASP A 562 -26.00 22.29 1.74
CA ASP A 562 -26.52 22.96 2.93
C ASP A 562 -28.05 23.16 2.87
N ARG A 563 -28.78 22.44 3.73
CA ARG A 563 -30.10 22.91 4.18
C ARG A 563 -29.83 24.09 5.10
N GLY A 564 -29.94 25.28 4.52
CA GLY A 564 -29.45 26.53 5.10
C GLY A 564 -29.85 26.78 6.56
N PRO A 565 -29.10 27.65 7.25
CA PRO A 565 -29.13 27.77 8.70
C PRO A 565 -30.51 28.20 9.21
N GLU A 566 -31.23 27.28 9.86
CA GLU A 566 -32.30 27.64 10.78
C GLU A 566 -31.68 28.50 11.89
N ARG A 567 -31.94 29.82 11.81
CA ARG A 567 -31.56 30.78 12.83
C ARG A 567 -32.09 30.30 14.17
N ALA A 568 -31.19 30.07 15.12
CA ALA A 568 -31.52 29.97 16.53
C ALA A 568 -32.23 31.27 16.97
N SER A 569 -33.56 31.24 17.01
CA SER A 569 -34.39 32.31 17.54
C SER A 569 -34.36 32.26 19.07
N ALA A 570 -33.28 32.78 19.64
CA ALA A 570 -33.20 33.02 21.07
C ALA A 570 -33.98 34.29 21.45
N TRP A 571 -34.65 34.25 22.60
CA TRP A 571 -35.33 35.36 23.31
C TRP A 571 -36.72 35.82 22.83
N THR A 572 -37.73 35.05 23.22
CA THR A 572 -38.71 35.60 24.20
C THR A 572 -38.83 34.63 25.37
N ALA A 573 -38.52 35.12 26.57
CA ALA A 573 -38.64 34.35 27.80
C ALA A 573 -39.96 34.67 28.51
N ASP A 574 -40.72 33.64 28.89
CA ASP A 574 -41.47 33.67 30.15
C ASP A 574 -41.42 32.30 30.82
N ARG A 575 -41.57 32.29 32.14
CA ARG A 575 -41.34 31.16 33.06
C ARG A 575 -42.47 30.12 32.93
N THR A 576 -42.28 28.83 33.17
CA THR A 576 -41.77 28.18 34.40
C THR A 576 -41.47 26.68 34.17
N SER A 577 -40.75 26.06 35.12
CA SER A 577 -40.62 24.60 35.38
C SER A 577 -39.33 23.91 34.86
N ASP A 578 -38.36 23.83 35.77
CA ASP A 578 -37.27 22.82 35.85
C ASP A 578 -37.85 21.38 35.96
N PRO A 579 -37.10 20.27 35.66
CA PRO A 579 -35.76 20.04 36.26
C PRO A 579 -34.67 19.29 35.46
N VAL A 580 -33.43 19.73 35.74
CA VAL A 580 -32.21 18.95 36.10
C VAL A 580 -31.55 18.02 35.07
N SER A 581 -30.26 18.29 34.85
CA SER A 581 -29.25 17.51 34.11
C SER A 581 -28.66 16.38 34.96
N ASP A 582 -28.19 15.29 34.34
CA ASP A 582 -27.22 14.39 34.97
C ASP A 582 -26.12 13.92 33.99
N TRP A 583 -24.87 13.98 34.45
CA TRP A 583 -23.63 13.57 33.75
C TRP A 583 -22.69 12.94 34.80
N ALA A 584 -22.56 11.60 34.82
CA ALA A 584 -21.54 10.86 35.58
C ALA A 584 -21.39 9.46 34.94
N SER A 585 -20.19 9.05 34.53
CA SER A 585 -19.13 8.47 35.37
C SER A 585 -19.54 7.14 36.01
N TRP A 586 -18.92 6.04 35.58
CA TRP A 586 -19.04 4.71 36.18
C TRP A 586 -17.64 4.13 36.39
N ASP A 587 -17.21 4.10 37.65
CA ASP A 587 -16.10 3.29 38.17
C ASP A 587 -16.68 2.30 39.21
N ASP A 588 -16.08 1.11 39.26
CA ASP A 588 -16.02 0.10 40.33
C ASP A 588 -17.23 -0.22 41.25
N GLU A 589 -17.81 -1.40 40.97
CA GLU A 589 -17.80 -2.58 41.86
C GLU A 589 -18.62 -2.55 43.21
N PRO A 590 -18.66 -3.61 44.05
CA PRO A 590 -19.87 -4.45 44.13
C PRO A 590 -20.52 -4.57 45.52
N SER A 591 -21.74 -5.14 45.60
CA SER A 591 -22.25 -5.85 46.79
C SER A 591 -23.48 -6.74 46.50
N GLU A 592 -23.54 -7.88 47.20
CA GLU A 592 -24.58 -8.91 47.09
C GLU A 592 -25.78 -8.68 48.07
N PRO A 593 -26.58 -9.69 48.52
CA PRO A 593 -27.91 -9.92 47.94
C PRO A 593 -29.04 -9.97 49.01
N THR A 594 -30.30 -10.19 48.61
CA THR A 594 -31.28 -10.86 49.52
C THR A 594 -32.52 -11.45 48.83
N SER A 595 -32.72 -12.76 49.02
CA SER A 595 -34.00 -13.48 49.23
C SER A 595 -35.09 -13.54 48.14
N GLY A 596 -35.39 -14.77 47.68
CA GLY A 596 -36.61 -15.17 46.93
C GLY A 596 -37.84 -15.41 47.84
N PRO A 597 -38.73 -16.43 47.64
CA PRO A 597 -38.68 -17.61 46.75
C PRO A 597 -39.91 -17.72 45.78
N GLY A 598 -40.09 -18.73 44.90
CA GLY A 598 -39.32 -19.92 44.52
C GLY A 598 -40.16 -20.94 43.69
N ARG A 599 -39.75 -22.22 43.69
CA ARG A 599 -40.40 -23.46 43.13
C ARG A 599 -39.85 -23.97 41.78
N GLY A 600 -39.09 -25.09 41.83
CA GLY A 600 -38.61 -25.89 40.68
C GLY A 600 -39.54 -27.06 40.30
N PRO A 601 -39.07 -28.19 39.69
CA PRO A 601 -37.77 -28.84 39.95
C PRO A 601 -36.91 -29.28 38.74
N ASN A 602 -35.71 -29.80 39.08
CA ASN A 602 -34.59 -30.32 38.27
C ASN A 602 -34.87 -31.77 37.74
N PRO A 603 -34.01 -32.48 36.94
CA PRO A 603 -32.59 -32.74 37.27
C PRO A 603 -31.54 -32.90 36.15
N GLY A 604 -30.30 -32.48 36.46
CA GLY A 604 -29.04 -33.09 35.99
C GLY A 604 -28.36 -32.44 34.77
N GLY A 605 -27.05 -32.13 34.80
CA GLY A 605 -26.08 -32.19 35.90
C GLY A 605 -24.63 -32.17 35.37
N GLY A 606 -23.73 -31.49 36.09
CA GLY A 606 -22.28 -31.48 35.79
C GLY A 606 -21.82 -30.27 34.96
N ALA A 607 -21.33 -29.25 35.65
CA ALA A 607 -20.46 -28.24 35.05
C ALA A 607 -19.00 -28.71 35.15
N ASP A 608 -18.13 -28.19 34.30
CA ASP A 608 -16.92 -27.54 34.82
C ASP A 608 -16.38 -26.47 33.86
N THR A 609 -15.72 -25.48 34.44
CA THR A 609 -15.26 -24.25 33.79
C THR A 609 -13.84 -24.40 33.22
N GLY A 610 -13.58 -23.73 32.09
CA GLY A 610 -12.25 -23.71 31.49
C GLY A 610 -12.10 -22.59 30.47
N THR A 611 -11.43 -21.52 30.87
CA THR A 611 -11.08 -20.35 30.06
C THR A 611 -10.45 -20.71 28.71
N GLY A 612 -11.18 -20.43 27.63
CA GLY A 612 -10.69 -20.63 26.26
C GLY A 612 -9.64 -19.59 25.86
N THR A 613 -8.38 -19.85 26.15
CA THR A 613 -7.24 -19.24 25.45
C THR A 613 -7.33 -19.58 23.97
N TRP A 614 -7.40 -18.56 23.09
CA TRP A 614 -7.39 -18.77 21.65
C TRP A 614 -5.99 -19.25 21.20
N SER A 615 -5.91 -20.43 20.57
CA SER A 615 -4.67 -21.01 20.02
C SER A 615 -4.61 -20.81 18.51
N TRP A 616 -3.40 -20.69 17.96
CA TRP A 616 -3.15 -20.36 16.55
C TRP A 616 -2.97 -21.58 15.62
N ASP A 617 -3.41 -22.77 16.05
CA ASP A 617 -3.03 -24.07 15.45
C ASP A 617 -4.14 -24.77 14.63
N ASP A 618 -4.87 -24.06 13.75
CA ASP A 618 -5.93 -24.68 12.92
C ASP A 618 -6.01 -24.16 11.47
N TRP A 619 -4.86 -23.90 10.83
CA TRP A 619 -4.78 -23.52 9.40
C TRP A 619 -3.61 -24.18 8.65
N SER A 620 -3.57 -25.53 8.61
CA SER A 620 -2.88 -26.27 7.54
C SER A 620 -3.29 -27.76 7.50
N ASP A 621 -4.08 -28.13 6.49
CA ASP A 621 -3.98 -29.35 5.66
C ASP A 621 -5.35 -29.94 5.28
N ALA A 622 -5.81 -29.56 4.08
CA ALA A 622 -6.72 -30.35 3.25
C ALA A 622 -6.62 -29.86 1.80
N GLY A 623 -5.66 -30.40 1.05
CA GLY A 623 -5.61 -30.28 -0.41
C GLY A 623 -5.94 -31.62 -1.04
N GLU A 624 -6.95 -31.65 -1.91
CA GLU A 624 -7.26 -32.66 -2.92
C GLU A 624 -8.23 -31.92 -3.88
N GLU A 625 -7.75 -31.45 -5.03
CA GLU A 625 -7.83 -32.18 -6.31
C GLU A 625 -9.28 -32.48 -6.74
N ASP A 626 -9.86 -31.60 -7.55
CA ASP A 626 -10.72 -32.01 -8.65
C ASP A 626 -10.77 -30.93 -9.74
N GLY A 627 -10.34 -31.27 -10.94
CA GLY A 627 -10.34 -30.36 -12.09
C GLY A 627 -10.93 -31.04 -13.31
N TRP A 628 -11.96 -30.45 -13.91
CA TRP A 628 -12.43 -30.79 -15.25
C TRP A 628 -12.72 -29.54 -16.06
N SER A 629 -12.27 -29.59 -17.32
CA SER A 629 -12.09 -28.44 -18.20
C SER A 629 -13.29 -28.20 -19.13
N ASP A 630 -13.27 -27.03 -19.78
CA ASP A 630 -13.78 -26.72 -21.13
C ASP A 630 -14.97 -27.50 -21.70
N MET A 631 -16.01 -26.76 -22.08
CA MET A 631 -16.60 -26.83 -23.42
C MET A 631 -17.38 -25.54 -23.70
N ALA A 632 -17.01 -24.85 -24.77
CA ALA A 632 -17.82 -23.79 -25.37
C ALA A 632 -18.66 -24.38 -26.51
N GLU A 633 -19.90 -23.92 -26.72
CA GLU A 633 -20.50 -23.71 -28.06
C GLU A 633 -21.92 -23.14 -27.99
N GLU A 634 -22.20 -22.19 -28.89
CA GLU A 634 -23.50 -21.65 -29.31
C GLU A 634 -23.46 -21.63 -30.86
N PRO A 635 -24.58 -21.55 -31.61
CA PRO A 635 -25.94 -22.08 -31.45
C PRO A 635 -26.27 -23.10 -32.60
N PRO A 636 -27.54 -23.46 -32.88
CA PRO A 636 -28.13 -22.94 -34.12
C PRO A 636 -29.68 -22.74 -34.16
N VAL A 637 -30.11 -22.06 -35.23
CA VAL A 637 -31.48 -21.64 -35.57
C VAL A 637 -32.29 -22.72 -36.31
N ARG A 638 -33.59 -22.91 -35.99
CA ARG A 638 -34.72 -23.00 -36.98
C ARG A 638 -36.14 -23.23 -36.41
N ASP A 639 -37.06 -22.40 -36.87
CA ASP A 639 -38.53 -22.58 -37.00
C ASP A 639 -38.87 -23.61 -38.11
N PRO A 640 -40.10 -24.23 -38.23
CA PRO A 640 -41.33 -23.46 -38.56
C PRO A 640 -42.75 -24.04 -38.26
N ALA A 641 -43.77 -23.21 -38.55
CA ALA A 641 -45.18 -23.51 -38.94
C ALA A 641 -46.17 -23.95 -37.83
N ALA A 642 -47.44 -23.49 -37.73
CA ALA A 642 -48.25 -22.46 -38.41
C ALA A 642 -49.49 -22.12 -37.49
N SER A 643 -50.51 -21.30 -37.79
CA SER A 643 -50.95 -20.61 -39.02
C SER A 643 -51.85 -19.38 -38.74
N SER A 644 -52.11 -18.60 -39.81
CA SER A 644 -53.22 -17.65 -40.07
C SER A 644 -54.44 -17.60 -39.13
N TYR A 645 -54.78 -16.40 -38.61
CA TYR A 645 -55.96 -15.60 -39.01
C TYR A 645 -55.93 -14.21 -38.33
N ALA A 646 -56.23 -13.14 -39.06
CA ALA A 646 -56.24 -11.77 -38.53
C ALA A 646 -57.65 -11.14 -38.60
N PRO A 647 -58.19 -10.62 -37.47
CA PRO A 647 -59.26 -9.62 -37.45
C PRO A 647 -58.71 -8.19 -37.22
N PRO A 648 -59.45 -7.13 -37.58
CA PRO A 648 -58.95 -5.76 -37.61
C PRO A 648 -58.79 -5.11 -36.23
N SER A 649 -57.84 -4.18 -36.13
CA SER A 649 -57.48 -3.46 -34.90
C SER A 649 -58.57 -2.50 -34.40
N PRO A 650 -58.86 -2.46 -33.08
CA PRO A 650 -59.57 -1.35 -32.45
C PRO A 650 -58.65 -0.11 -32.30
N PRO A 651 -59.22 1.11 -32.23
CA PRO A 651 -58.44 2.34 -32.03
C PRO A 651 -57.80 2.40 -30.62
N PRO A 652 -56.65 3.11 -30.46
CA PRO A 652 -55.94 3.17 -29.19
C PRO A 652 -56.73 3.95 -28.13
N PRO A 653 -56.74 3.49 -26.86
CA PRO A 653 -57.40 4.21 -25.77
C PRO A 653 -56.66 5.50 -25.40
N SER A 654 -57.41 6.50 -24.96
CA SER A 654 -56.91 7.82 -24.56
C SER A 654 -55.79 7.74 -23.53
N ARG A 655 -54.69 8.44 -23.78
CA ARG A 655 -53.62 8.70 -22.81
C ARG A 655 -54.19 9.35 -21.55
N ALA A 656 -54.16 8.65 -20.43
CA ALA A 656 -54.16 9.29 -19.12
C ALA A 656 -52.86 10.13 -18.97
N PRO A 657 -52.90 11.30 -18.32
CA PRO A 657 -51.70 12.10 -18.11
C PRO A 657 -50.70 11.35 -17.22
N SER A 658 -49.47 11.19 -17.69
CA SER A 658 -48.36 10.69 -16.88
C SER A 658 -48.12 11.66 -15.70
N PRO A 659 -47.77 11.16 -14.50
CA PRO A 659 -47.18 12.01 -13.48
C PRO A 659 -45.94 12.68 -14.04
N TYR A 660 -45.81 13.99 -13.83
CA TYR A 660 -44.58 14.72 -14.14
C TYR A 660 -43.45 14.24 -13.21
N PRO A 661 -42.18 14.20 -13.66
CA PRO A 661 -41.07 14.14 -12.72
C PRO A 661 -41.14 15.35 -11.77
N PRO A 662 -40.69 15.23 -10.51
CA PRO A 662 -40.72 16.36 -9.58
C PRO A 662 -39.87 17.49 -10.13
N SER A 663 -40.50 18.63 -10.38
CA SER A 663 -39.82 19.84 -10.85
C SER A 663 -38.74 20.25 -9.87
N SER A 664 -37.48 20.16 -10.27
CA SER A 664 -36.39 20.90 -9.63
C SER A 664 -36.78 22.39 -9.57
N PRO A 665 -36.38 23.14 -8.52
CA PRO A 665 -36.67 24.57 -8.43
C PRO A 665 -36.17 25.25 -9.70
N GLN A 666 -37.10 25.86 -10.43
CA GLN A 666 -36.88 26.24 -11.82
C GLN A 666 -35.98 27.48 -11.86
N ALA A 667 -34.68 27.25 -12.05
CA ALA A 667 -33.72 28.32 -12.29
C ALA A 667 -34.20 29.20 -13.45
N ALA A 668 -34.03 30.52 -13.32
CA ALA A 668 -34.42 31.47 -14.36
C ALA A 668 -33.79 31.09 -15.71
N PRO A 669 -34.51 31.22 -16.83
CA PRO A 669 -33.98 30.86 -18.14
C PRO A 669 -32.69 31.65 -18.43
N ALA A 670 -31.65 30.94 -18.86
CA ALA A 670 -30.36 31.56 -19.17
C ALA A 670 -30.53 32.67 -20.23
N PRO A 671 -29.79 33.79 -20.11
CA PRO A 671 -29.91 34.91 -21.05
C PRO A 671 -29.48 34.48 -22.46
N ALA A 672 -30.09 35.05 -23.50
CA ALA A 672 -29.92 34.59 -24.89
C ALA A 672 -28.47 34.66 -25.46
N TRP A 673 -27.58 35.38 -24.77
CA TRP A 673 -26.15 35.45 -25.09
C TRP A 673 -25.30 34.34 -24.46
N LEU A 674 -25.84 33.62 -23.47
CA LEU A 674 -25.16 32.57 -22.72
C LEU A 674 -25.75 31.20 -23.07
N GLU A 675 -24.94 30.35 -23.69
CA GLU A 675 -25.28 28.94 -23.92
C GLU A 675 -24.60 28.08 -22.86
N ARG A 676 -25.38 27.30 -22.10
CA ARG A 676 -24.88 26.41 -21.04
C ARG A 676 -24.84 24.97 -21.52
N ARG A 677 -23.68 24.32 -21.39
CA ARG A 677 -23.50 22.90 -21.68
C ARG A 677 -22.79 22.25 -20.49
N TYR A 678 -23.60 21.66 -19.61
CA TYR A 678 -23.10 20.85 -18.51
C TYR A 678 -22.89 19.42 -18.95
N GLY A 679 -21.77 18.82 -18.53
CA GLY A 679 -21.50 17.40 -18.69
C GLY A 679 -21.52 16.65 -17.36
N ASP A 680 -21.70 15.32 -17.43
CA ASP A 680 -21.78 14.44 -16.25
C ASP A 680 -20.40 13.97 -15.71
N GLY A 681 -19.31 14.53 -16.26
CA GLY A 681 -17.94 14.10 -16.03
C GLY A 681 -17.42 13.25 -17.19
N GLY A 682 -16.28 13.63 -17.75
CA GLY A 682 -15.58 12.84 -18.77
C GLY A 682 -14.73 11.74 -18.16
N SER A 683 -14.28 10.79 -18.98
CA SER A 683 -13.59 9.58 -18.52
C SER A 683 -12.25 9.82 -17.80
N ALA A 684 -11.62 10.98 -17.98
CA ALA A 684 -10.34 11.30 -17.35
C ALA A 684 -10.48 12.15 -16.07
N LEU A 685 -11.69 12.58 -15.70
CA LEU A 685 -11.89 13.52 -14.59
C LEU A 685 -11.43 12.96 -13.24
N VAL A 686 -11.90 11.76 -12.89
CA VAL A 686 -11.58 11.12 -11.61
C VAL A 686 -10.09 10.82 -11.54
N ASP A 687 -9.52 10.20 -12.59
CA ASP A 687 -8.09 9.86 -12.65
C ASP A 687 -7.19 11.11 -12.54
N THR A 688 -7.59 12.24 -13.13
CA THR A 688 -6.86 13.52 -13.02
C THR A 688 -6.92 14.08 -11.60
N LEU A 689 -8.08 14.00 -10.93
CA LEU A 689 -8.23 14.44 -9.54
C LEU A 689 -7.45 13.54 -8.58
N VAL A 690 -7.49 12.21 -8.77
CA VAL A 690 -6.68 11.25 -8.01
C VAL A 690 -5.19 11.54 -8.24
N GLY A 691 -4.76 11.78 -9.48
CA GLY A 691 -3.39 12.15 -9.82
C GLY A 691 -2.91 13.42 -9.10
N ASP A 692 -3.68 14.51 -9.18
CA ASP A 692 -3.38 15.78 -8.48
C ASP A 692 -3.27 15.59 -6.95
N LEU A 693 -4.19 14.80 -6.36
CA LEU A 693 -4.21 14.52 -4.91
C LEU A 693 -3.07 13.60 -4.47
N VAL A 694 -2.78 12.54 -5.23
CA VAL A 694 -1.67 11.60 -4.99
C VAL A 694 -0.34 12.34 -5.12
N ALA A 695 -0.16 13.14 -6.17
CA ALA A 695 1.02 13.98 -6.34
C ALA A 695 1.22 14.89 -5.12
N GLY A 696 0.19 15.63 -4.70
CA GLY A 696 0.26 16.48 -3.51
C GLY A 696 0.59 15.70 -2.22
N ALA A 697 -0.04 14.53 -2.01
CA ALA A 697 0.22 13.68 -0.85
C ALA A 697 1.66 13.16 -0.79
N VAL A 698 2.26 12.81 -1.94
CA VAL A 698 3.67 12.42 -2.05
C VAL A 698 4.60 13.54 -1.56
N LEU A 699 4.29 14.82 -1.84
CA LEU A 699 5.12 15.94 -1.39
C LEU A 699 5.00 16.19 0.12
N LEU A 700 3.81 15.94 0.69
CA LEU A 700 3.62 15.98 2.14
C LEU A 700 4.44 14.88 2.84
N VAL A 701 4.51 13.68 2.24
CA VAL A 701 5.35 12.58 2.73
C VAL A 701 6.84 12.90 2.54
N ASP A 702 7.26 13.51 1.42
CA ASP A 702 8.68 13.81 1.18
C ASP A 702 9.28 14.73 2.26
N GLY A 703 8.54 15.78 2.62
CA GLY A 703 8.92 16.69 3.70
C GLY A 703 9.06 16.02 5.09
N CYS A 704 8.57 14.79 5.27
CA CYS A 704 8.62 14.07 6.53
C CYS A 704 9.86 13.18 6.70
N TRP A 705 10.53 12.74 5.62
CA TRP A 705 11.63 11.76 5.72
C TRP A 705 12.79 12.23 6.60
N ALA A 706 13.15 13.51 6.54
CA ALA A 706 14.20 14.07 7.40
C ALA A 706 13.82 14.12 8.90
N GLY A 707 12.52 14.04 9.23
CA GLY A 707 12.05 13.82 10.60
C GLY A 707 12.21 12.36 11.00
N ILE A 708 11.67 11.46 10.17
CA ILE A 708 11.65 9.99 10.37
C ILE A 708 13.08 9.40 10.48
N GLU A 709 14.04 9.94 9.73
CA GLU A 709 15.46 9.55 9.80
C GLU A 709 16.10 9.87 11.16
N ARG A 710 15.78 11.05 11.72
CA ARG A 710 16.30 11.51 13.01
C ARG A 710 15.62 10.76 14.16
N ASP A 711 14.29 10.77 14.20
CA ASP A 711 13.49 10.10 15.21
C ASP A 711 12.12 9.65 14.63
N PRO A 712 11.92 8.35 14.33
CA PRO A 712 10.65 7.83 13.86
C PRO A 712 9.59 7.67 14.98
N GLY A 713 9.95 7.88 16.25
CA GLY A 713 9.05 7.80 17.39
C GLY A 713 8.34 9.13 17.72
N ALA A 714 9.00 10.26 17.48
CA ALA A 714 8.59 11.59 17.95
C ALA A 714 8.01 12.53 16.86
N THR A 715 7.74 12.03 15.65
CA THR A 715 7.15 12.86 14.58
C THR A 715 5.71 13.22 14.89
N ASP A 716 5.45 14.49 15.24
CA ASP A 716 4.11 15.06 15.20
C ASP A 716 3.62 15.15 13.73
N HIS A 717 2.36 14.78 13.50
CA HIS A 717 1.68 14.77 12.21
C HIS A 717 0.65 15.92 12.07
N THR A 718 0.48 16.78 13.08
CA THR A 718 -0.50 17.88 13.05
C THR A 718 -0.31 18.84 11.87
N ALA A 719 0.93 19.23 11.57
CA ALA A 719 1.24 20.15 10.48
C ALA A 719 0.92 19.54 9.10
N GLN A 720 1.12 18.24 8.93
CA GLN A 720 0.87 17.48 7.72
C GLN A 720 -0.64 17.32 7.47
N ARG A 721 -1.43 17.05 8.52
CA ARG A 721 -2.89 17.04 8.42
C ARG A 721 -3.43 18.39 7.95
N ARG A 722 -2.94 19.51 8.52
CA ARG A 722 -3.34 20.86 8.08
C ARG A 722 -2.99 21.10 6.60
N ARG A 723 -1.78 20.74 6.17
CA ARG A 723 -1.36 20.86 4.76
C ARG A 723 -2.17 19.95 3.82
N LEU A 724 -2.64 18.80 4.29
CA LEU A 724 -3.56 17.96 3.51
C LEU A 724 -4.94 18.62 3.40
N THR A 725 -5.47 19.24 4.46
CA THR A 725 -6.69 20.05 4.36
C THR A 725 -6.52 21.21 3.37
N GLU A 726 -5.40 21.94 3.45
CA GLU A 726 -5.05 23.01 2.50
C GLU A 726 -4.98 22.48 1.04
N LEU A 727 -4.41 21.29 0.81
CA LEU A 727 -4.37 20.62 -0.50
C LEU A 727 -5.77 20.21 -1.01
N LEU A 728 -6.61 19.68 -0.13
CA LEU A 728 -7.98 19.27 -0.45
C LEU A 728 -8.85 20.49 -0.78
N ASP A 729 -8.76 21.56 0.02
CA ASP A 729 -9.43 22.84 -0.23
C ASP A 729 -9.02 23.43 -1.58
N GLU A 730 -7.72 23.52 -1.88
CA GLU A 730 -7.19 24.05 -3.13
C GLU A 730 -7.61 23.21 -4.35
N THR A 731 -7.59 21.88 -4.23
CA THR A 731 -8.03 20.98 -5.32
C THR A 731 -9.53 21.08 -5.55
N ARG A 732 -10.32 21.23 -4.47
CA ARG A 732 -11.77 21.44 -4.52
C ARG A 732 -12.12 22.78 -5.19
N ILE A 733 -11.48 23.88 -4.78
CA ILE A 733 -11.65 25.21 -5.39
C ILE A 733 -11.37 25.14 -6.90
N ARG A 734 -10.38 24.35 -7.33
CA ARG A 734 -10.07 24.17 -8.75
C ARG A 734 -11.12 23.35 -9.50
N LEU A 735 -11.66 22.29 -8.88
CA LEU A 735 -12.78 21.52 -9.43
C LEU A 735 -14.05 22.38 -9.59
N GLU A 736 -14.32 23.27 -8.65
CA GLU A 736 -15.43 24.24 -8.68
C GLU A 736 -15.20 25.38 -9.71
N ARG A 737 -13.93 25.75 -10.00
CA ARG A 737 -13.55 26.82 -10.93
C ARG A 737 -13.54 26.41 -12.41
N ASP A 738 -12.88 25.29 -12.73
CA ASP A 738 -12.58 24.90 -14.11
C ASP A 738 -12.62 23.39 -14.37
N ALA A 739 -13.37 22.63 -13.57
CA ALA A 739 -13.42 21.16 -13.64
C ALA A 739 -12.03 20.51 -13.52
N ALA A 740 -11.10 21.16 -12.80
CA ALA A 740 -9.69 20.81 -12.71
C ALA A 740 -8.94 20.74 -14.06
N ALA A 741 -9.35 21.55 -15.05
CA ALA A 741 -8.66 21.70 -16.33
C ALA A 741 -7.31 22.46 -16.21
N SER A 742 -7.13 23.23 -15.14
CA SER A 742 -5.85 23.87 -14.83
C SER A 742 -4.92 22.94 -14.03
N PRO A 743 -3.59 22.95 -14.29
CA PRO A 743 -2.64 22.20 -13.47
C PRO A 743 -2.55 22.77 -12.04
N PRO A 744 -2.14 21.95 -11.04
CA PRO A 744 -1.82 22.45 -9.71
C PRO A 744 -0.67 23.47 -9.75
N PRO A 745 -0.63 24.41 -8.79
CA PRO A 745 0.47 25.35 -8.67
C PRO A 745 1.81 24.61 -8.50
N PRO A 746 2.93 25.18 -8.98
CA PRO A 746 4.24 24.61 -8.75
C PRO A 746 4.55 24.60 -7.26
N TYR A 747 4.66 23.39 -6.69
CA TYR A 747 5.09 23.22 -5.30
C TYR A 747 6.57 23.59 -5.15
N GLU A 748 6.83 24.78 -4.61
CA GLU A 748 8.18 25.22 -4.24
C GLU A 748 8.72 24.36 -3.08
N GLY A 749 9.93 23.81 -3.23
CA GLY A 749 10.66 23.17 -2.14
C GLY A 749 11.17 21.74 -2.38
N LEU A 750 10.84 21.09 -3.51
CA LEU A 750 11.38 19.76 -3.81
C LEU A 750 12.86 19.78 -4.19
N ARG A 751 13.59 18.75 -3.72
CA ARG A 751 14.87 18.34 -4.28
C ARG A 751 14.62 17.40 -5.46
N ASP A 752 15.16 17.75 -6.62
CA ASP A 752 15.28 16.89 -7.82
C ASP A 752 14.08 15.99 -8.13
N LEU A 753 12.98 16.61 -8.56
CA LEU A 753 11.81 15.93 -9.13
C LEU A 753 12.19 14.98 -10.29
N GLY A 754 13.23 15.34 -11.07
CA GLY A 754 13.76 14.52 -12.16
C GLY A 754 14.50 13.23 -11.74
N ALA A 755 14.82 13.05 -10.45
CA ALA A 755 15.40 11.81 -9.93
C ALA A 755 14.33 10.73 -9.65
N LEU A 756 13.06 11.13 -9.48
CA LEU A 756 11.94 10.24 -9.16
C LEU A 756 11.17 9.86 -10.44
N THR A 757 11.81 9.09 -11.32
CA THR A 757 11.24 8.67 -12.61
C THR A 757 9.89 7.94 -12.51
N SER A 758 9.59 7.29 -11.38
CA SER A 758 8.28 6.66 -11.12
C SER A 758 7.16 7.65 -10.79
N LEU A 759 7.50 8.88 -10.38
CA LEU A 759 6.56 9.95 -10.04
C LEU A 759 6.51 11.05 -11.12
N ALA A 760 7.40 10.99 -12.11
CA ALA A 760 7.42 11.92 -13.24
C ALA A 760 6.07 11.92 -14.01
N ALA A 761 5.50 10.76 -14.30
CA ALA A 761 4.20 10.65 -14.98
C ALA A 761 3.03 11.25 -14.16
N LEU A 762 3.11 11.22 -12.82
CA LEU A 762 2.10 11.83 -11.93
C LEU A 762 2.29 13.34 -11.75
N THR A 763 3.40 13.91 -12.23
CA THR A 763 3.77 15.31 -12.03
C THR A 763 4.03 16.07 -13.33
N ASP A 764 3.95 15.39 -14.48
CA ASP A 764 4.06 16.00 -15.81
C ASP A 764 2.82 16.84 -16.10
N ARG A 765 3.01 18.16 -16.11
CA ARG A 765 1.95 19.13 -16.36
C ARG A 765 1.62 19.28 -17.85
N SER A 766 2.44 18.71 -18.74
CA SER A 766 2.28 18.81 -20.19
C SER A 766 1.30 17.80 -20.77
N GLU A 767 1.09 16.65 -20.10
CA GLU A 767 0.15 15.59 -20.53
C GLU A 767 -1.27 15.74 -19.95
N ARG A 768 -1.63 16.91 -19.36
CA ARG A 768 -2.95 17.09 -18.73
C ARG A 768 -4.09 16.90 -19.77
N PRO A 769 -5.13 16.09 -19.47
CA PRO A 769 -6.21 15.82 -20.42
C PRO A 769 -6.93 17.07 -20.94
N ASP A 770 -7.47 16.96 -22.15
CA ASP A 770 -8.29 18.01 -22.75
C ASP A 770 -9.59 18.24 -21.97
N ALA A 771 -10.15 19.45 -22.08
CA ALA A 771 -11.35 19.84 -21.35
C ALA A 771 -12.59 18.97 -21.69
N ALA A 772 -12.62 18.28 -22.83
CA ALA A 772 -13.72 17.39 -23.20
C ALA A 772 -13.61 16.03 -22.48
N ARG A 773 -12.40 15.52 -22.26
CA ARG A 773 -12.13 14.32 -21.43
C ARG A 773 -12.34 14.56 -19.94
N LEU A 774 -12.33 15.81 -19.48
CA LEU A 774 -12.63 16.21 -18.10
C LEU A 774 -14.13 16.51 -17.90
N THR A 775 -14.74 17.34 -18.75
CA THR A 775 -16.16 17.73 -18.59
C THR A 775 -17.15 16.73 -19.19
N GLY A 776 -16.75 15.99 -20.23
CA GLY A 776 -17.65 15.20 -21.08
C GLY A 776 -18.27 16.00 -22.22
N VAL A 777 -17.93 17.28 -22.40
CA VAL A 777 -18.54 18.16 -23.41
C VAL A 777 -17.63 18.32 -24.63
N ALA A 778 -18.15 17.99 -25.82
CA ALA A 778 -17.36 18.01 -27.06
C ALA A 778 -16.92 19.43 -27.49
N PRO A 779 -15.65 19.62 -27.94
CA PRO A 779 -15.09 20.93 -28.26
C PRO A 779 -15.63 21.51 -29.57
N ASP A 780 -16.31 20.70 -30.40
CA ASP A 780 -16.94 21.11 -31.67
C ASP A 780 -17.92 22.28 -31.52
N ALA A 781 -18.51 22.46 -30.34
CA ALA A 781 -19.38 23.61 -30.06
C ALA A 781 -18.57 24.92 -30.02
N VAL A 782 -17.41 24.94 -29.35
CA VAL A 782 -16.49 26.08 -29.31
C VAL A 782 -15.91 26.35 -30.70
N ALA A 783 -15.45 25.30 -31.39
CA ALA A 783 -14.86 25.43 -32.72
C ALA A 783 -15.87 25.98 -33.75
N ARG A 784 -17.14 25.57 -33.69
CA ARG A 784 -18.21 26.16 -34.52
C ARG A 784 -18.49 27.62 -34.16
N LEU A 785 -18.58 27.95 -32.87
CA LEU A 785 -18.81 29.33 -32.42
C LEU A 785 -17.77 30.29 -33.02
N LEU A 786 -16.50 29.92 -32.96
CA LEU A 786 -15.38 30.76 -33.38
C LEU A 786 -15.13 30.79 -34.90
N ARG A 787 -15.55 29.76 -35.64
CA ARG A 787 -15.53 29.74 -37.11
C ARG A 787 -16.60 30.60 -37.77
N THR A 788 -17.47 31.24 -36.97
CA THR A 788 -18.43 32.25 -37.46
C THR A 788 -17.68 33.56 -37.69
N GLU A 789 -17.06 33.70 -38.88
CA GLU A 789 -16.33 34.91 -39.28
C GLU A 789 -17.24 36.15 -39.24
N ASP A 790 -16.85 37.14 -38.43
CA ASP A 790 -17.28 38.55 -38.31
C ASP A 790 -18.79 38.90 -38.43
N ASP A 791 -19.68 37.90 -38.47
CA ASP A 791 -21.13 38.06 -38.63
C ASP A 791 -21.72 38.78 -37.41
N PRO A 792 -22.31 39.99 -37.57
CA PRO A 792 -23.00 40.66 -36.48
C PRO A 792 -24.18 39.84 -35.91
N GLY A 793 -24.74 38.89 -36.66
CA GLY A 793 -25.77 37.95 -36.19
C GLY A 793 -25.28 36.90 -35.19
N SER A 794 -23.97 36.69 -35.06
CA SER A 794 -23.38 35.68 -34.15
C SER A 794 -23.33 36.13 -32.67
N THR A 795 -23.41 37.43 -32.41
CA THR A 795 -23.31 38.04 -31.07
C THR A 795 -24.58 38.79 -30.69
N VAL A 796 -24.99 38.72 -29.42
CA VAL A 796 -26.14 39.47 -28.90
C VAL A 796 -25.65 40.76 -28.26
N ALA A 797 -26.07 41.90 -28.82
CA ALA A 797 -25.78 43.21 -28.23
C ALA A 797 -26.48 43.36 -26.86
N LEU A 798 -25.74 43.71 -25.81
CA LEU A 798 -26.28 43.97 -24.47
C LEU A 798 -26.84 45.39 -24.37
N CYS A 799 -27.77 45.69 -25.26
CA CYS A 799 -28.53 46.94 -25.30
C CYS A 799 -29.94 46.71 -25.85
N GLY A 800 -30.95 47.34 -25.24
CA GLY A 800 -32.31 47.34 -25.77
C GLY A 800 -32.42 47.90 -27.20
N PRO A 801 -33.44 47.49 -27.99
CA PRO A 801 -33.56 47.83 -29.41
C PRO A 801 -33.69 49.33 -29.69
N ALA A 802 -34.13 50.13 -28.72
CA ALA A 802 -34.15 51.60 -28.81
C ALA A 802 -32.73 52.21 -28.88
N HIS A 803 -31.75 51.56 -28.25
CA HIS A 803 -30.39 52.09 -28.06
C HIS A 803 -29.43 51.72 -29.20
N LEU A 804 -29.80 50.79 -30.10
CA LEU A 804 -29.02 50.45 -31.30
C LEU A 804 -28.65 51.66 -32.17
N ARG A 805 -29.46 52.74 -32.11
CA ARG A 805 -29.22 54.00 -32.85
C ARG A 805 -28.04 54.84 -32.31
N LEU A 806 -27.58 54.55 -31.09
CA LEU A 806 -26.45 55.22 -30.42
C LEU A 806 -25.09 54.60 -30.83
N LEU A 807 -25.12 53.41 -31.45
CA LEU A 807 -23.94 52.69 -31.91
C LEU A 807 -23.36 53.28 -33.21
N SER A 808 -22.05 53.20 -33.36
CA SER A 808 -21.38 53.47 -34.62
C SER A 808 -21.85 52.47 -35.68
N HIS A 809 -22.06 52.98 -36.89
CA HIS A 809 -22.46 52.16 -38.05
C HIS A 809 -21.26 51.69 -38.88
N ASP A 810 -20.03 52.10 -38.50
CA ASP A 810 -18.80 51.63 -39.13
C ASP A 810 -18.44 50.23 -38.62
N PRO A 811 -18.47 49.18 -39.47
CA PRO A 811 -18.12 47.83 -39.05
C PRO A 811 -16.64 47.69 -38.69
N LEU A 812 -15.74 48.50 -39.26
CA LEU A 812 -14.29 48.46 -39.01
C LEU A 812 -13.88 49.13 -37.69
N ALA A 813 -14.78 49.95 -37.12
CA ALA A 813 -14.59 50.58 -35.81
C ALA A 813 -14.88 49.62 -34.64
N ALA A 814 -15.59 48.51 -34.87
CA ALA A 814 -15.77 47.48 -33.86
C ALA A 814 -14.44 46.75 -33.57
N ARG A 815 -14.29 46.26 -32.34
CA ARG A 815 -13.19 45.37 -31.94
C ARG A 815 -13.74 44.06 -31.43
N GLN A 816 -13.02 42.96 -31.64
CA GLN A 816 -13.47 41.63 -31.29
C GLN A 816 -12.39 40.91 -30.50
N VAL A 817 -12.74 40.46 -29.29
CA VAL A 817 -11.94 39.59 -28.45
C VAL A 817 -12.55 38.20 -28.52
N ARG A 818 -11.82 37.25 -29.10
CA ARG A 818 -12.15 35.81 -29.08
C ARG A 818 -11.40 35.19 -27.92
N PHE A 819 -12.06 34.45 -27.04
CA PHE A 819 -11.40 33.86 -25.86
C PHE A 819 -11.76 32.38 -25.68
N VAL A 820 -10.76 31.57 -25.31
CA VAL A 820 -10.88 30.12 -25.15
C VAL A 820 -9.96 29.65 -24.01
N PRO A 821 -10.39 28.72 -23.14
CA PRO A 821 -9.51 28.10 -22.16
C PRO A 821 -8.41 27.28 -22.83
N GLU A 822 -7.16 27.43 -22.40
CA GLU A 822 -6.00 26.70 -22.95
C GLU A 822 -6.17 25.16 -22.87
N ALA A 823 -6.98 24.67 -21.93
CA ALA A 823 -7.33 23.24 -21.84
C ALA A 823 -8.18 22.69 -23.02
N MET A 824 -8.81 23.55 -23.83
CA MET A 824 -9.46 23.16 -25.09
C MET A 824 -8.47 23.02 -26.25
N ARG A 825 -7.23 23.52 -26.10
CA ARG A 825 -6.16 23.46 -27.10
C ARG A 825 -5.34 22.18 -27.00
N ARG A 826 -5.19 21.64 -25.80
CA ARG A 826 -4.36 20.46 -25.49
C ARG A 826 -5.00 19.18 -26.05
N GLY A 827 -4.17 18.16 -26.28
CA GLY A 827 -4.60 16.83 -26.70
C GLY A 827 -4.77 16.64 -28.22
N THR A 828 -4.86 15.37 -28.64
CA THR A 828 -4.78 14.96 -30.05
C THR A 828 -5.90 15.49 -30.95
N ALA A 829 -7.02 15.97 -30.38
CA ALA A 829 -8.09 16.62 -31.14
C ALA A 829 -7.80 18.11 -31.39
N GLY A 830 -7.05 18.77 -30.51
CA GLY A 830 -6.80 20.21 -30.57
C GLY A 830 -5.95 20.62 -31.77
N ASP A 831 -4.86 19.91 -32.03
CA ASP A 831 -3.88 20.25 -33.08
C ASP A 831 -4.44 20.23 -34.51
N ASP A 832 -5.55 19.53 -34.75
CA ASP A 832 -6.27 19.51 -36.03
C ASP A 832 -7.50 20.45 -36.02
N ILE A 833 -8.18 20.64 -34.88
CA ILE A 833 -9.36 21.52 -34.77
C ILE A 833 -8.99 23.01 -34.84
N TRP A 834 -7.86 23.39 -34.22
CA TRP A 834 -7.41 24.78 -34.06
C TRP A 834 -6.45 25.27 -35.15
N ARG A 835 -6.08 24.40 -36.11
CA ARG A 835 -5.13 24.72 -37.18
C ARG A 835 -5.74 25.73 -38.15
N GLY A 836 -5.33 26.99 -38.03
CA GLY A 836 -5.80 28.12 -38.84
C GLY A 836 -6.85 29.03 -38.16
N THR A 837 -7.39 28.65 -37.00
CA THR A 837 -8.34 29.47 -36.22
C THR A 837 -7.74 30.08 -34.95
N ALA A 838 -6.46 29.85 -34.67
CA ALA A 838 -5.77 30.32 -33.47
C ALA A 838 -5.27 31.79 -33.54
N GLU A 839 -5.25 32.42 -34.72
CA GLU A 839 -4.81 33.81 -34.86
C GLU A 839 -5.86 34.78 -34.27
N GLY A 840 -5.43 35.62 -33.33
CA GLY A 840 -6.31 36.56 -32.62
C GLY A 840 -7.20 35.94 -31.54
N VAL A 841 -6.94 34.69 -31.12
CA VAL A 841 -7.59 34.07 -29.96
C VAL A 841 -6.78 34.33 -28.68
N VAL A 842 -7.45 34.83 -27.66
CA VAL A 842 -6.95 34.97 -26.29
C VAL A 842 -7.11 33.63 -25.58
N TRP A 843 -5.99 32.97 -25.33
CA TRP A 843 -5.96 31.71 -24.58
C TRP A 843 -5.93 32.02 -23.07
N THR A 844 -6.98 31.65 -22.35
CA THR A 844 -7.05 31.88 -20.90
C THR A 844 -6.41 30.72 -20.15
N GLY A 845 -5.59 31.01 -19.13
CA GLY A 845 -4.89 29.97 -18.36
C GLY A 845 -5.82 29.00 -17.62
N ALA A 846 -7.03 29.48 -17.30
CA ALA A 846 -8.10 28.75 -16.62
C ALA A 846 -9.49 29.20 -17.14
N GLY A 847 -10.55 28.45 -16.78
CA GLY A 847 -11.94 28.90 -16.90
C GLY A 847 -12.88 27.95 -17.64
N ARG A 848 -14.18 28.09 -17.36
CA ARG A 848 -15.30 27.35 -17.99
C ARG A 848 -15.92 28.04 -19.20
N HIS A 849 -15.47 29.25 -19.55
CA HIS A 849 -16.10 30.08 -20.57
C HIS A 849 -15.25 30.16 -21.84
N ALA A 850 -15.86 29.92 -22.99
CA ALA A 850 -15.29 30.26 -24.30
C ALA A 850 -16.28 31.13 -25.07
N GLY A 851 -15.81 32.07 -25.87
CA GLY A 851 -16.74 32.99 -26.52
C GLY A 851 -16.15 34.11 -27.37
N ILE A 852 -17.07 34.98 -27.76
CA ILE A 852 -16.81 36.18 -28.56
C ILE A 852 -17.37 37.38 -27.80
N LEU A 853 -16.51 38.36 -27.57
CA LEU A 853 -16.87 39.69 -27.05
C LEU A 853 -16.55 40.73 -28.13
N ARG A 854 -17.59 41.28 -28.75
CA ARG A 854 -17.50 42.35 -29.75
C ARG A 854 -17.80 43.69 -29.08
N LEU A 855 -16.82 44.58 -29.06
CA LEU A 855 -16.91 45.93 -28.53
C LEU A 855 -17.37 46.87 -29.65
N VAL A 856 -18.60 47.38 -29.56
CA VAL A 856 -19.15 48.29 -30.56
C VAL A 856 -19.02 49.73 -30.05
N PRO A 857 -18.26 50.61 -30.73
CA PRO A 857 -18.16 52.02 -30.34
C PRO A 857 -19.51 52.73 -30.36
N LEU A 858 -19.68 53.68 -29.45
CA LEU A 858 -20.75 54.66 -29.50
C LEU A 858 -20.42 55.74 -30.54
N ARG A 859 -21.44 56.47 -30.99
CA ARG A 859 -21.23 57.67 -31.82
C ARG A 859 -20.59 58.79 -31.00
N ALA A 860 -19.77 59.64 -31.63
CA ALA A 860 -18.98 60.66 -30.94
C ALA A 860 -19.81 61.72 -30.19
N ASP A 861 -21.08 61.89 -30.55
CA ASP A 861 -22.06 62.77 -29.89
C ASP A 861 -22.68 62.17 -28.62
N VAL A 862 -22.47 60.88 -28.35
CA VAL A 862 -23.09 60.14 -27.24
C VAL A 862 -22.22 60.13 -25.97
N VAL A 863 -20.91 60.32 -26.08
CA VAL A 863 -19.98 60.20 -24.93
C VAL A 863 -19.47 61.57 -24.51
N HIS A 864 -19.66 61.95 -23.25
CA HIS A 864 -19.14 63.19 -22.68
C HIS A 864 -18.18 62.88 -21.53
N THR A 865 -17.01 63.52 -21.55
CA THR A 865 -16.03 63.43 -20.46
C THR A 865 -16.11 64.72 -19.66
N VAL A 866 -16.47 64.62 -18.39
CA VAL A 866 -16.85 65.75 -17.53
C VAL A 866 -16.00 65.73 -16.26
N ARG A 867 -15.66 66.91 -15.71
CA ARG A 867 -15.10 67.04 -14.36
C ARG A 867 -16.22 67.14 -13.33
N ALA A 868 -16.06 66.53 -12.15
CA ALA A 868 -17.05 66.66 -11.07
C ALA A 868 -17.41 68.13 -10.73
N GLU A 869 -16.44 69.06 -10.82
CA GLU A 869 -16.67 70.50 -10.60
C GLU A 869 -17.52 71.19 -11.70
N GLU A 870 -17.57 70.64 -12.92
CA GLU A 870 -18.40 71.15 -14.02
C GLU A 870 -19.81 70.53 -14.03
N ALA A 871 -20.02 69.47 -13.25
CA ALA A 871 -21.28 68.73 -13.11
C ALA A 871 -22.07 69.15 -11.85
N GLY A 872 -21.97 70.44 -11.47
CA GLY A 872 -22.47 70.98 -10.19
C GLY A 872 -23.93 70.64 -9.85
N GLU A 873 -24.22 70.70 -8.55
CA GLU A 873 -25.42 70.22 -7.83
C GLU A 873 -26.78 70.33 -8.57
N PRO A 874 -27.71 69.37 -8.34
CA PRO A 874 -28.99 69.24 -9.04
C PRO A 874 -29.97 70.42 -8.90
#